data_AF-A0A7L9WRT1-F1
#
_entry.id   AF-A0A7L9WRT1-F1
#
_cell.length_a   1.000
_cell.length_b   1.000
_cell.length_c   1.000
_cell.angle_alpha   90.00
_cell.angle_beta   90.00
_cell.angle_gamma   90.00
#
_symmetry.space_group_name_H-M   'P 1'
#
loop_
_entity.id
_entity.type
_entity.pdbx_description
1 polymer ?
#
loop_
_entity_poly.entity_id
_entity_poly.type
_entity_poly.pdbx_seq_one_letter_code
_entity_poly.pdbx_strand_id
1 'polypeptide(L)'
;MTGATAQTTRPSPLTGPIDTARAHFTVGQISKCWQVIAPLLAAPDLEHMPKPEREALQYLQLGCALFQQGDLAAARLLNASLPPALWTPMRYRLSLRLRDPATARRLRKSPSNGARELADFRTSAGLHEIWARRYSLGLALYAHRHGAINFPRVLPARVAHAPLSADPAEDAPLIVLEQGLGDVLFHLAHIRAEGAHARSTFTGLAKYAPLIQRYFPQARFVPADKLPDTTPPPAAHLAADFIARTYRRTGRVALSVTLDTPTRHAFDGPVFGLCWRGGSGQNRREERHIPLPFLLDMLPRGARYLALQFDLTDEERALLIADGRCAVPMADLTRNPVATIDMIRPLAGVISVDSANWHMAGFSGVPLLAIMNRTAHWYWGPERDAATVFASAETLPKPDLSARALGHWITQATANWNQRPPVALPAPNLQRPAPERPLFVCGLPRSGTSMVMRLLAAQGLWLGQTIPGNADNPQGYYENRRLRDTHLKGILRALGVDPRGVMPLPRTEALPPCPDLAHRLITAIRDEGYDGTTPWAFKDPKLTLLWPMFARAFPGATWLIVRRTRADVLTSLASASFMRRHSTSTEFWQPFCAAYDDRLQTLAESGAQVLTADADAIARGDFTALEATCAALGLTFNDTAARTALLRD
;
A
#
# COMPACT_ATOMS: atom_id res chain seq x y z
N MET A 1 45.51 24.68 48.90
CA MET A 1 44.08 24.51 49.19
C MET A 1 43.36 25.82 48.88
N THR A 2 42.71 25.91 47.73
CA THR A 2 41.69 26.93 47.41
C THR A 2 40.80 26.31 46.34
N GLY A 3 39.71 25.68 46.80
CA GLY A 3 38.71 25.06 45.93
C GLY A 3 37.83 26.12 45.29
N ALA A 4 37.84 26.17 43.96
CA ALA A 4 36.81 26.84 43.18
C ALA A 4 35.57 25.93 43.14
N THR A 5 34.52 26.33 43.83
CA THR A 5 33.21 25.70 43.82
C THR A 5 32.57 25.87 42.44
N ALA A 6 32.44 24.76 41.70
CA ALA A 6 31.56 24.69 40.55
C ALA A 6 30.11 24.86 41.04
N GLN A 7 29.51 26.03 40.77
CA GLN A 7 28.07 26.23 40.91
C GLN A 7 27.36 25.36 39.86
N THR A 8 26.89 24.19 40.27
CA THR A 8 25.83 23.46 39.58
C THR A 8 24.54 24.26 39.75
N THR A 9 24.17 25.00 38.71
CA THR A 9 22.87 25.68 38.62
C THR A 9 21.76 24.62 38.70
N ARG A 10 20.95 24.66 39.76
CA ARG A 10 19.71 23.87 39.82
C ARG A 10 18.82 24.33 38.66
N PRO A 11 18.25 23.42 37.84
CA PRO A 11 17.32 23.79 36.79
C PRO A 11 16.11 24.51 37.43
N SER A 12 15.64 25.56 36.76
CA SER A 12 14.44 26.30 37.18
C SER A 12 13.25 25.32 37.28
N PRO A 13 12.34 25.49 38.26
CA PRO A 13 11.12 24.67 38.35
C PRO A 13 10.25 24.76 37.08
N LEU A 14 10.49 25.75 36.21
CA LEU A 14 9.80 25.96 34.94
C LEU A 14 10.46 25.24 33.74
N THR A 15 11.70 24.73 33.88
CA THR A 15 12.41 24.05 32.79
C THR A 15 11.74 22.72 32.42
N GLY A 16 11.27 21.95 33.41
CA GLY A 16 10.59 20.67 33.21
C GLY A 16 9.30 20.77 32.36
N PRO A 17 8.36 21.67 32.68
CA PRO A 17 7.18 21.91 31.85
C PRO A 17 7.50 22.34 30.41
N ILE A 18 8.46 23.24 30.21
CA ILE A 18 8.84 23.70 28.86
C ILE A 18 9.42 22.55 28.03
N ASP A 19 10.28 21.72 28.62
CA ASP A 19 10.84 20.55 27.93
C ASP A 19 9.76 19.52 27.57
N THR A 20 8.79 19.31 28.46
CA THR A 20 7.61 18.47 28.21
C THR A 20 6.79 19.01 27.03
N ALA A 21 6.54 20.32 27.00
CA ALA A 21 5.83 20.97 25.91
C ALA A 21 6.59 20.87 24.58
N ARG A 22 7.93 21.01 24.59
CA ARG A 22 8.79 20.80 23.41
C ARG A 22 8.73 19.36 22.91
N ALA A 23 8.73 18.38 23.81
CA ALA A 23 8.62 16.97 23.44
C ALA A 23 7.28 16.71 22.70
N HIS A 24 6.15 17.18 23.26
CA HIS A 24 4.85 17.09 22.61
C HIS A 24 4.81 17.81 21.26
N PHE A 25 5.34 19.02 21.18
CA PHE A 25 5.40 19.79 19.93
C PHE A 25 6.20 19.06 18.85
N THR A 26 7.35 18.50 19.22
CA THR A 26 8.27 17.80 18.30
C THR A 26 7.61 16.57 17.66
N VAL A 27 6.77 15.86 18.40
CA VAL A 27 6.02 14.69 17.89
C VAL A 27 4.65 15.04 17.30
N GLY A 28 4.34 16.33 17.14
CA GLY A 28 3.09 16.80 16.52
C GLY A 28 1.84 16.73 17.41
N GLN A 29 1.99 16.57 18.72
CA GLN A 29 0.90 16.61 19.71
C GLN A 29 0.64 18.05 20.15
N ILE A 30 0.13 18.87 19.23
CA ILE A 30 0.01 20.32 19.42
C ILE A 30 -0.97 20.69 20.54
N SER A 31 -2.05 19.94 20.72
CA SER A 31 -3.03 20.15 21.80
C SER A 31 -2.41 19.96 23.18
N LYS A 32 -1.64 18.87 23.37
CA LYS A 32 -0.92 18.56 24.61
C LYS A 32 0.19 19.58 24.88
N CYS A 33 0.90 20.01 23.84
CA CYS A 33 1.83 21.13 23.96
C CYS A 33 1.13 22.39 24.51
N TRP A 34 -0.02 22.75 23.93
CA TRP A 34 -0.82 23.89 24.40
C TRP A 34 -1.30 23.74 25.85
N GLN A 35 -1.78 22.56 26.24
CA GLN A 35 -2.21 22.28 27.62
C GLN A 35 -1.10 22.54 28.65
N VAL A 36 0.16 22.26 28.28
CA VAL A 36 1.30 22.51 29.16
C VAL A 36 1.68 23.99 29.20
N ILE A 37 1.65 24.70 28.07
CA ILE A 37 2.11 26.10 28.02
C ILE A 37 1.04 27.12 28.40
N ALA A 38 -0.26 26.82 28.29
CA ALA A 38 -1.32 27.77 28.58
C ALA A 38 -1.30 28.31 30.02
N PRO A 39 -1.12 27.48 31.07
CA PRO A 39 -0.96 27.98 32.43
C PRO A 39 0.31 28.83 32.62
N LEU A 40 1.40 28.51 31.91
CA LEU A 40 2.65 29.25 31.98
C LEU A 40 2.53 30.65 31.35
N LEU A 41 1.75 30.76 30.27
CA LEU A 41 1.46 32.03 29.61
C LEU A 41 0.55 32.94 30.45
N ALA A 42 -0.28 32.36 31.32
CA ALA A 42 -1.16 33.09 32.23
C ALA A 42 -0.50 33.42 33.58
N ALA A 43 0.74 32.98 33.81
CA ALA A 43 1.43 33.21 35.08
C ALA A 43 1.79 34.69 35.26
N PRO A 44 1.55 35.28 36.45
CA PRO A 44 1.82 36.69 36.73
C PRO A 44 3.32 37.05 36.60
N ASP A 45 4.21 36.07 36.78
CA ASP A 45 5.67 36.29 36.75
C ASP A 45 6.30 36.09 35.36
N LEU A 46 5.50 36.01 34.29
CA LEU A 46 5.98 35.80 32.92
C LEU A 46 7.08 36.82 32.51
N GLU A 47 6.96 38.07 32.98
CA GLU A 47 7.92 39.14 32.70
C GLU A 47 9.27 38.95 33.40
N HIS A 48 9.27 38.24 34.54
CA HIS A 48 10.45 37.92 35.36
C HIS A 48 11.10 36.59 34.95
N MET A 49 10.47 35.81 34.07
CA MET A 49 11.02 34.55 33.56
C MET A 49 12.37 34.78 32.85
N PRO A 50 13.41 33.95 33.07
CA PRO A 50 14.67 34.15 32.40
C PRO A 50 14.52 34.07 30.87
N LYS A 51 15.36 34.82 30.16
CA LYS A 51 15.21 35.05 28.71
C LYS A 51 15.12 33.74 27.89
N PRO A 52 15.96 32.70 28.11
CA PRO A 52 15.90 31.46 27.34
C PRO A 52 14.56 30.72 27.47
N GLU A 53 14.01 30.64 28.67
CA GLU A 53 12.72 30.01 28.96
C GLU A 53 11.57 30.81 28.36
N ARG A 54 11.63 32.15 28.46
CA ARG A 54 10.63 33.04 27.87
C ARG A 54 10.60 32.92 26.34
N GLU A 55 11.76 32.91 25.69
CA GLU A 55 11.88 32.73 24.25
C GLU A 55 11.38 31.34 23.82
N ALA A 56 11.67 30.30 24.60
CA ALA A 56 11.16 28.96 24.35
C ALA A 56 9.62 28.91 24.41
N LEU A 57 9.03 29.54 25.42
CA LEU A 57 7.60 29.60 25.61
C LEU A 57 6.92 30.39 24.47
N GLN A 58 7.51 31.52 24.07
CA GLN A 58 7.06 32.30 22.91
C GLN A 58 7.15 31.51 21.60
N TYR A 59 8.25 30.78 21.37
CA TYR A 59 8.40 29.90 20.20
C TYR A 59 7.28 28.86 20.15
N LEU A 60 7.00 28.19 21.28
CA LEU A 60 5.93 27.19 21.39
C LEU A 60 4.54 27.81 21.20
N GLN A 61 4.28 29.00 21.77
CA GLN A 61 3.01 29.72 21.58
C GLN A 61 2.76 30.02 20.10
N LEU A 62 3.75 30.57 19.40
CA LEU A 62 3.67 30.85 17.96
C LEU A 62 3.56 29.56 17.14
N GLY A 63 4.27 28.51 17.56
CA GLY A 63 4.20 27.17 16.97
C GLY A 63 2.81 26.54 17.09
N CYS A 64 2.16 26.61 18.26
CA CYS A 64 0.79 26.17 18.47
C CYS A 64 -0.19 26.98 17.61
N ALA A 65 -0.05 28.31 17.59
CA ALA A 65 -0.89 29.20 16.79
C ALA A 65 -0.78 28.92 15.29
N LEU A 66 0.40 28.50 14.80
CA LEU A 66 0.58 28.07 13.42
C LEU A 66 -0.41 26.97 13.04
N PHE A 67 -0.78 26.09 13.97
CA PHE A 67 -1.73 24.99 13.78
C PHE A 67 -3.14 25.29 14.31
N GLN A 68 -3.50 26.57 14.48
CA GLN A 68 -4.81 27.00 14.98
C GLN A 68 -5.13 26.48 16.38
N GLN A 69 -4.10 26.36 17.22
CA GLN A 69 -4.24 25.99 18.63
C GLN A 69 -3.83 27.16 19.52
N GLY A 70 -4.65 27.43 20.55
CA GLY A 70 -4.43 28.52 21.51
C GLY A 70 -5.01 29.87 21.08
N ASP A 71 -4.60 30.94 21.77
CA ASP A 71 -5.05 32.31 21.49
C ASP A 71 -4.34 32.89 20.26
N LEU A 72 -5.07 32.93 19.15
CA LEU A 72 -4.56 33.43 17.86
C LEU A 72 -4.37 34.95 17.84
N ALA A 73 -5.14 35.71 18.62
CA ALA A 73 -5.01 37.16 18.70
C ALA A 73 -3.74 37.53 19.48
N ALA A 74 -3.52 36.88 20.63
CA ALA A 74 -2.28 37.02 21.40
C ALA A 74 -1.05 36.61 20.58
N ALA A 75 -1.13 35.48 19.85
CA ALA A 75 -0.05 35.05 18.98
C ALA A 75 0.22 36.04 17.82
N ARG A 76 -0.82 36.68 17.26
CA ARG A 76 -0.65 37.73 16.25
C ARG A 76 0.12 38.93 16.82
N LEU A 77 -0.28 39.41 18.00
CA LEU A 77 0.37 40.53 18.68
C LEU A 77 1.83 40.21 19.03
N LEU A 78 2.08 39.04 19.62
CA LEU A 78 3.43 38.57 19.92
C LEU A 78 4.29 38.47 18.65
N ASN A 79 3.75 37.90 17.57
CA ASN A 79 4.48 37.79 16.30
C ASN A 79 4.84 39.18 15.75
N ALA A 80 3.96 40.17 15.91
CA ALA A 80 4.19 41.54 15.49
C ALA A 80 5.19 42.29 16.41
N SER A 81 5.34 41.94 17.69
CA SER A 81 6.25 42.64 18.61
C SER A 81 7.70 42.14 18.56
N LEU A 82 7.93 40.86 18.21
CA LEU A 82 9.27 40.26 18.26
C LEU A 82 10.24 40.82 17.19
N PRO A 83 11.55 40.91 17.49
CA PRO A 83 12.60 41.32 16.54
C PRO A 83 12.58 40.50 15.23
N PRO A 84 12.76 41.11 14.04
CA PRO A 84 12.60 40.40 12.76
C PRO A 84 13.53 39.20 12.53
N ALA A 85 14.69 39.16 13.19
CA ALA A 85 15.69 38.09 13.03
C ALA A 85 15.33 36.77 13.74
N LEU A 86 14.37 36.79 14.68
CA LEU A 86 13.99 35.59 15.43
C LEU A 86 13.01 34.73 14.63
N TRP A 87 13.35 33.45 14.44
CA TRP A 87 12.49 32.38 13.90
C TRP A 87 11.72 32.75 12.62
N THR A 88 12.37 33.51 11.74
CA THR A 88 11.74 34.18 10.60
C THR A 88 10.92 33.23 9.71
N PRO A 89 11.37 32.00 9.36
CA PRO A 89 10.58 31.05 8.57
C PRO A 89 9.25 30.63 9.21
N MET A 90 9.24 30.34 10.51
CA MET A 90 8.01 29.98 11.24
C MET A 90 7.05 31.17 11.30
N ARG A 91 7.58 32.34 11.68
CA ARG A 91 6.80 33.57 11.85
C ARG A 91 6.23 34.11 10.54
N TYR A 92 6.96 33.96 9.43
CA TYR A 92 6.48 34.33 8.10
C TYR A 92 5.27 33.45 7.71
N ARG A 93 5.38 32.12 7.88
CA ARG A 93 4.26 31.18 7.64
C ARG A 93 3.06 31.49 8.53
N LEU A 94 3.30 31.78 9.81
CA LEU A 94 2.25 32.18 10.74
C LEU A 94 1.56 33.47 10.28
N SER A 95 2.32 34.46 9.81
CA SER A 95 1.76 35.72 9.29
C SER A 95 0.86 35.50 8.07
N LEU A 96 1.24 34.60 7.15
CA LEU A 96 0.36 34.22 6.03
C LEU A 96 -0.93 33.56 6.52
N ARG A 97 -0.85 32.63 7.50
CA ARG A 97 -2.04 31.95 8.05
C ARG A 97 -2.96 32.90 8.81
N LEU A 98 -2.40 33.81 9.60
CA LEU A 98 -3.15 34.83 10.35
C LEU A 98 -3.65 35.96 9.46
N ARG A 99 -3.33 35.99 8.16
CA ARG A 99 -3.63 37.10 7.24
C ARG A 99 -3.08 38.43 7.77
N ASP A 100 -1.78 38.44 8.08
CA ASP A 100 -1.03 39.61 8.54
C ASP A 100 0.05 40.01 7.51
N PRO A 101 -0.34 40.76 6.44
CA PRO A 101 0.59 41.16 5.40
C PRO A 101 1.66 42.14 5.88
N ALA A 102 1.40 42.92 6.94
CA ALA A 102 2.35 43.88 7.48
C ALA A 102 3.53 43.15 8.13
N THR A 103 3.24 42.20 9.03
CA THR A 103 4.28 41.38 9.66
C THR A 103 5.00 40.50 8.64
N ALA A 104 4.27 39.88 7.70
CA ALA A 104 4.87 39.09 6.63
C ALA A 104 5.87 39.92 5.78
N ARG A 105 5.49 41.14 5.39
CA ARG A 105 6.35 42.07 4.62
C ARG A 105 7.58 42.47 5.43
N ARG A 106 7.43 42.78 6.71
CA ARG A 106 8.54 43.17 7.59
C ARG A 106 9.54 42.04 7.75
N LEU A 107 9.08 40.82 8.02
CA LEU A 107 9.94 39.63 8.15
C LEU A 107 10.69 39.34 6.85
N ARG A 108 10.01 39.38 5.71
CA ARG A 108 10.61 39.14 4.38
C ARG A 108 11.68 40.16 4.02
N LYS A 109 11.52 41.42 4.43
CA LYS A 109 12.47 42.51 4.15
C LYS A 109 13.63 42.60 5.15
N SER A 110 13.69 41.74 6.16
CA SER A 110 14.80 41.76 7.12
C SER A 110 16.14 41.54 6.41
N PRO A 111 17.17 42.36 6.69
CA PRO A 111 18.51 42.17 6.10
C PRO A 111 19.20 40.90 6.61
N SER A 112 18.69 40.29 7.68
CA SER A 112 19.21 39.03 8.23
C SER A 112 18.87 37.79 7.39
N ASN A 113 18.05 37.91 6.35
CA ASN A 113 17.59 36.77 5.56
C ASN A 113 18.62 36.38 4.50
N GLY A 114 19.04 35.11 4.48
CA GLY A 114 19.86 34.54 3.43
C GLY A 114 19.02 33.99 2.27
N ALA A 115 19.71 33.38 1.30
CA ALA A 115 19.06 32.77 0.13
C ALA A 115 18.04 31.67 0.50
N ARG A 116 18.31 30.92 1.58
CA ARG A 116 17.44 29.83 2.05
C ARG A 116 16.15 30.34 2.67
N GLU A 117 16.23 31.38 3.50
CA GLU A 117 15.04 32.03 4.08
C GLU A 117 14.16 32.62 2.97
N LEU A 118 14.76 33.29 1.98
CA LEU A 118 14.03 33.86 0.85
C LEU A 118 13.35 32.77 -0.01
N ALA A 119 14.02 31.64 -0.25
CA ALA A 119 13.43 30.49 -0.93
C ALA A 119 12.28 29.85 -0.12
N ASP A 120 12.41 29.77 1.21
CA ASP A 120 11.35 29.28 2.11
C ASP A 120 10.14 30.21 2.11
N PHE A 121 10.35 31.53 2.08
CA PHE A 121 9.26 32.51 1.97
C PHE A 121 8.54 32.43 0.62
N ARG A 122 9.29 32.31 -0.49
CA ARG A 122 8.71 32.11 -1.82
C ARG A 122 7.86 30.85 -1.83
N THR A 123 8.38 29.75 -1.33
CA THR A 123 7.66 28.47 -1.31
C THR A 123 6.41 28.54 -0.43
N SER A 124 6.53 29.11 0.78
CA SER A 124 5.39 29.26 1.69
C SER A 124 4.29 30.16 1.13
N ALA A 125 4.68 31.27 0.48
CA ALA A 125 3.75 32.12 -0.24
C ALA A 125 3.15 31.38 -1.43
N GLY A 126 3.95 30.67 -2.22
CA GLY A 126 3.50 29.89 -3.37
C GLY A 126 2.41 28.89 -3.00
N LEU A 127 2.62 28.11 -1.94
CA LEU A 127 1.60 27.18 -1.41
C LEU A 127 0.34 27.90 -0.94
N HIS A 128 0.47 29.06 -0.30
CA HIS A 128 -0.69 29.87 0.13
C HIS A 128 -1.49 30.40 -1.08
N GLU A 129 -0.81 30.85 -2.13
CA GLU A 129 -1.41 31.33 -3.36
C GLU A 129 -2.08 30.19 -4.14
N ILE A 130 -1.44 29.03 -4.25
CA ILE A 130 -2.04 27.81 -4.83
C ILE A 130 -3.29 27.40 -4.05
N TRP A 131 -3.20 27.36 -2.72
CA TRP A 131 -4.35 27.07 -1.86
C TRP A 131 -5.48 28.10 -2.07
N ALA A 132 -5.16 29.36 -2.34
CA ALA A 132 -6.14 30.40 -2.67
C ALA A 132 -6.58 30.42 -4.15
N ARG A 133 -6.31 29.36 -4.93
CA ARG A 133 -6.61 29.23 -6.37
C ARG A 133 -5.94 30.27 -7.27
N ARG A 134 -4.90 30.96 -6.79
CA ARG A 134 -4.07 31.90 -7.56
C ARG A 134 -2.88 31.17 -8.16
N TYR A 135 -3.17 30.17 -8.99
CA TYR A 135 -2.21 29.16 -9.46
C TYR A 135 -1.02 29.74 -10.23
N SER A 136 -1.23 30.70 -11.14
CA SER A 136 -0.12 31.27 -11.94
C SER A 136 0.97 31.88 -11.05
N LEU A 137 0.56 32.69 -10.07
CA LEU A 137 1.48 33.29 -9.10
C LEU A 137 2.06 32.22 -8.17
N GLY A 138 1.19 31.35 -7.65
CA GLY A 138 1.57 30.36 -6.66
C GLY A 138 2.58 29.33 -7.17
N LEU A 139 2.36 28.80 -8.38
CA LEU A 139 3.25 27.83 -9.01
C LEU A 139 4.60 28.44 -9.40
N ALA A 140 4.62 29.70 -9.86
CA ALA A 140 5.86 30.43 -10.12
C ALA A 140 6.71 30.60 -8.85
N LEU A 141 6.09 30.93 -7.72
CA LEU A 141 6.77 31.03 -6.43
C LEU A 141 7.21 29.65 -5.89
N TYR A 142 6.39 28.61 -6.09
CA TYR A 142 6.65 27.24 -5.64
C TYR A 142 7.79 26.56 -6.40
N ALA A 143 8.16 27.03 -7.60
CA ALA A 143 9.32 26.56 -8.35
C ALA A 143 10.65 26.70 -7.55
N HIS A 144 10.71 27.61 -6.58
CA HIS A 144 11.90 27.83 -5.74
C HIS A 144 12.04 26.86 -4.55
N ARG A 145 11.15 25.86 -4.41
CA ARG A 145 11.12 24.91 -3.28
C ARG A 145 12.41 24.15 -3.05
N HIS A 146 13.23 23.99 -4.09
CA HIS A 146 14.51 23.29 -4.00
C HIS A 146 15.52 23.95 -3.05
N GLY A 147 15.38 25.26 -2.79
CA GLY A 147 16.19 26.01 -1.83
C GLY A 147 15.55 26.26 -0.47
N ALA A 148 14.31 25.81 -0.25
CA ALA A 148 13.55 26.11 0.96
C ALA A 148 14.06 25.33 2.19
N ILE A 149 13.74 25.84 3.39
CA ILE A 149 14.20 25.27 4.67
C ILE A 149 13.27 24.12 5.09
N ASN A 150 11.96 24.32 4.96
CA ASN A 150 10.94 23.36 5.42
C ASN A 150 10.58 22.30 4.37
N PHE A 151 11.26 22.29 3.23
CA PHE A 151 11.23 21.18 2.29
C PHE A 151 12.52 20.37 2.52
N PRO A 152 12.46 19.03 2.65
CA PRO A 152 13.65 18.17 2.77
C PRO A 152 14.66 18.45 1.66
N ARG A 153 15.88 17.90 1.67
CA ARG A 153 16.81 18.04 0.51
C ARG A 153 16.18 17.41 -0.75
N VAL A 154 15.42 18.25 -1.45
CA VAL A 154 14.57 17.98 -2.62
C VAL A 154 15.45 17.56 -3.79
N LEU A 155 16.60 18.22 -3.91
CA LEU A 155 17.57 18.01 -4.96
C LEU A 155 18.77 17.21 -4.40
N PRO A 156 19.11 16.06 -5.00
CA PRO A 156 20.38 15.39 -4.72
C PRO A 156 21.56 16.34 -4.97
N ALA A 157 22.61 16.29 -4.15
CA ALA A 157 23.81 17.14 -4.35
C ALA A 157 24.50 16.90 -5.71
N ARG A 158 24.17 15.78 -6.36
CA ARG A 158 24.74 15.29 -7.62
C ARG A 158 24.00 15.78 -8.87
N VAL A 159 23.04 16.70 -8.75
CA VAL A 159 22.29 17.24 -9.90
C VAL A 159 22.15 18.75 -9.80
N ALA A 160 22.06 19.43 -10.94
CA ALA A 160 21.76 20.86 -11.03
C ALA A 160 20.29 21.06 -11.42
N HIS A 161 19.56 21.92 -10.72
CA HIS A 161 18.16 22.21 -11.07
C HIS A 161 18.10 22.98 -12.39
N ALA A 162 17.33 22.46 -13.33
CA ALA A 162 16.94 23.13 -14.55
C ALA A 162 15.45 23.51 -14.47
N PRO A 163 15.09 24.81 -14.59
CA PRO A 163 13.69 25.22 -14.71
C PRO A 163 13.02 24.52 -15.89
N LEU A 164 11.76 24.10 -15.71
CA LEU A 164 10.98 23.48 -16.77
C LEU A 164 10.54 24.55 -17.79
N SER A 165 10.88 24.36 -19.06
CA SER A 165 10.55 25.31 -20.13
C SER A 165 9.06 25.26 -20.50
N ALA A 166 8.65 26.01 -21.53
CA ALA A 166 7.33 25.86 -22.13
C ALA A 166 7.28 24.71 -23.16
N ASP A 167 8.39 24.46 -23.85
CA ASP A 167 8.51 23.45 -24.91
C ASP A 167 9.14 22.15 -24.37
N PRO A 168 8.38 21.04 -24.30
CA PRO A 168 8.92 19.74 -23.87
C PRO A 168 10.15 19.26 -24.65
N ALA A 169 10.39 19.74 -25.86
CA ALA A 169 11.58 19.39 -26.65
C ALA A 169 12.89 19.93 -26.05
N GLU A 170 12.81 20.96 -25.19
CA GLU A 170 13.95 21.56 -24.50
C GLU A 170 14.24 20.92 -23.13
N ASP A 171 13.45 19.92 -22.73
CA ASP A 171 13.55 19.35 -21.40
C ASP A 171 14.85 18.54 -21.22
N ALA A 172 15.46 18.72 -20.05
CA ALA A 172 16.57 17.91 -19.59
C ALA A 172 16.14 16.42 -19.51
N PRO A 173 17.06 15.49 -19.81
CA PRO A 173 16.73 14.06 -19.83
C PRO A 173 16.48 13.47 -18.43
N LEU A 174 16.80 14.20 -17.36
CA LEU A 174 16.70 13.74 -15.97
C LEU A 174 15.57 14.45 -15.21
N ILE A 175 14.71 13.68 -14.55
CA ILE A 175 13.61 14.16 -13.71
C ILE A 175 13.77 13.62 -12.28
N VAL A 176 13.72 14.51 -11.29
CA VAL A 176 13.82 14.17 -9.87
C VAL A 176 12.43 14.02 -9.25
N LEU A 177 12.16 12.85 -8.66
CA LEU A 177 10.97 12.54 -7.86
C LEU A 177 11.21 12.98 -6.42
N GLU A 178 10.93 14.25 -6.17
CA GLU A 178 11.51 14.99 -5.05
C GLU A 178 10.64 15.06 -3.78
N GLN A 179 9.42 14.53 -3.84
CA GLN A 179 8.42 14.64 -2.79
C GLN A 179 7.99 13.27 -2.20
N GLY A 180 7.03 13.31 -1.28
CA GLY A 180 6.40 12.12 -0.71
C GLY A 180 5.60 11.34 -1.75
N LEU A 181 5.26 10.08 -1.42
CA LEU A 181 4.66 9.14 -2.37
C LEU A 181 3.35 9.65 -3.01
N GLY A 182 2.47 10.31 -2.25
CA GLY A 182 1.23 10.88 -2.79
C GLY A 182 1.50 11.97 -3.83
N ASP A 183 2.42 12.89 -3.51
CA ASP A 183 2.86 13.97 -4.40
C ASP A 183 3.54 13.41 -5.66
N VAL A 184 4.37 12.36 -5.50
CA VAL A 184 5.02 11.69 -6.64
C VAL A 184 3.98 11.11 -7.59
N LEU A 185 2.95 10.42 -7.10
CA LEU A 185 1.86 9.96 -7.98
C LEU A 185 1.15 11.11 -8.68
N PHE A 186 0.92 12.22 -7.97
CA PHE A 186 0.35 13.44 -8.54
C PHE A 186 1.21 13.99 -9.68
N HIS A 187 2.52 14.08 -9.49
CA HIS A 187 3.45 14.56 -10.50
C HIS A 187 3.58 13.61 -11.69
N LEU A 188 3.65 12.29 -11.45
CA LEU A 188 3.72 11.29 -12.51
C LEU A 188 2.48 11.32 -13.41
N ALA A 189 1.31 11.63 -12.87
CA ALA A 189 0.10 11.83 -13.67
C ALA A 189 0.25 13.01 -14.64
N HIS A 190 0.83 14.13 -14.19
CA HIS A 190 1.11 15.29 -15.05
C HIS A 190 2.14 14.96 -16.13
N ILE A 191 3.25 14.34 -15.75
CA ILE A 191 4.33 13.94 -16.67
C ILE A 191 3.79 12.96 -17.74
N ARG A 192 2.94 12.00 -17.33
CA ARG A 192 2.32 11.03 -18.25
C ARG A 192 1.33 11.71 -19.20
N ALA A 193 0.54 12.65 -18.71
CA ALA A 193 -0.45 13.37 -19.51
C ALA A 193 0.17 14.23 -20.61
N GLU A 194 1.44 14.60 -20.50
CA GLU A 194 2.16 15.35 -21.53
C GLU A 194 2.69 14.45 -22.66
N GLY A 195 2.95 13.18 -22.41
CA GLY A 195 3.36 12.21 -23.43
C GLY A 195 4.80 12.32 -23.96
N ALA A 196 5.60 13.29 -23.48
CA ALA A 196 6.96 13.55 -23.99
C ALA A 196 8.07 12.76 -23.25
N HIS A 197 7.80 12.20 -22.07
CA HIS A 197 8.83 11.68 -21.15
C HIS A 197 8.91 10.15 -21.06
N ALA A 198 8.41 9.43 -22.08
CA ALA A 198 8.39 7.98 -22.07
C ALA A 198 9.78 7.33 -21.93
N ARG A 199 10.84 8.02 -22.38
CA ARG A 199 12.24 7.55 -22.38
C ARG A 199 13.17 8.37 -21.45
N SER A 200 12.61 9.26 -20.64
CA SER A 200 13.41 10.07 -19.71
C SER A 200 14.06 9.19 -18.63
N THR A 201 15.08 9.72 -17.97
CA THR A 201 15.64 9.13 -16.76
C THR A 201 14.99 9.76 -15.53
N PHE A 202 14.56 8.94 -14.59
CA PHE A 202 14.02 9.35 -13.31
C PHE A 202 14.98 9.04 -12.18
N THR A 203 15.01 9.90 -11.15
CA THR A 203 15.77 9.65 -9.93
C THR A 203 14.98 10.02 -8.67
N GLY A 204 15.28 9.38 -7.55
CA GLY A 204 14.58 9.58 -6.29
C GLY A 204 14.86 8.44 -5.31
N LEU A 205 13.95 8.24 -4.34
CA LEU A 205 14.04 7.10 -3.41
C LEU A 205 13.91 5.77 -4.15
N ALA A 206 14.71 4.77 -3.77
CA ALA A 206 14.72 3.45 -4.42
C ALA A 206 13.33 2.80 -4.55
N LYS A 207 12.44 3.04 -3.57
CA LYS A 207 11.05 2.54 -3.57
C LYS A 207 10.18 3.08 -4.72
N TYR A 208 10.61 4.11 -5.44
CA TYR A 208 9.89 4.65 -6.59
C TYR A 208 10.24 3.94 -7.91
N ALA A 209 11.29 3.12 -7.95
CA ALA A 209 11.66 2.37 -9.17
C ALA A 209 10.50 1.55 -9.75
N PRO A 210 9.72 0.80 -8.95
CA PRO A 210 8.58 0.03 -9.47
C PRO A 210 7.48 0.91 -10.08
N LEU A 211 7.28 2.14 -9.57
CA LEU A 211 6.29 3.07 -10.13
C LEU A 211 6.71 3.55 -11.52
N ILE A 212 7.99 3.87 -11.70
CA ILE A 212 8.53 4.26 -13.01
C ILE A 212 8.42 3.10 -13.98
N GLN A 213 8.81 1.89 -13.58
CA GLN A 213 8.65 0.70 -14.42
C GLN A 213 7.19 0.47 -14.85
N ARG A 214 6.23 0.71 -13.95
CA ARG A 214 4.79 0.54 -14.23
C ARG A 214 4.25 1.59 -15.21
N TYR A 215 4.53 2.87 -14.96
CA TYR A 215 3.89 3.98 -15.69
C TYR A 215 4.69 4.51 -16.87
N PHE A 216 6.01 4.25 -16.88
CA PHE A 216 6.95 4.67 -17.92
C PHE A 216 7.90 3.50 -18.24
N PRO A 217 7.40 2.40 -18.84
CA PRO A 217 8.19 1.17 -19.02
C PRO A 217 9.43 1.31 -19.92
N GLN A 218 9.50 2.37 -20.74
CA GLN A 218 10.68 2.69 -21.55
C GLN A 218 11.66 3.65 -20.86
N ALA A 219 11.31 4.17 -19.67
CA ALA A 219 12.13 5.08 -18.92
C ALA A 219 13.18 4.34 -18.09
N ARG A 220 14.26 5.03 -17.76
CA ARG A 220 15.28 4.53 -16.85
C ARG A 220 15.03 5.08 -15.45
N PHE A 221 15.25 4.27 -14.42
CA PHE A 221 15.30 4.75 -13.04
C PHE A 221 16.69 4.55 -12.43
N VAL A 222 17.22 5.58 -11.76
CA VAL A 222 18.47 5.50 -10.99
C VAL A 222 18.21 6.06 -9.59
N PRO A 223 18.37 5.26 -8.51
CA PRO A 223 18.25 5.78 -7.15
C PRO A 223 19.15 6.99 -6.91
N ALA A 224 18.68 7.97 -6.15
CA ALA A 224 19.40 9.24 -5.95
C ALA A 224 20.80 9.08 -5.33
N ASP A 225 20.96 8.08 -4.45
CA ASP A 225 22.24 7.70 -3.82
C ASP A 225 23.18 6.92 -4.76
N LYS A 226 22.68 6.51 -5.94
CA LYS A 226 23.42 5.78 -6.98
C LYS A 226 23.66 6.61 -8.24
N LEU A 227 23.29 7.89 -8.24
CA LEU A 227 23.62 8.79 -9.35
C LEU A 227 25.14 8.94 -9.48
N PRO A 228 25.70 8.93 -10.70
CA PRO A 228 27.12 9.15 -10.90
C PRO A 228 27.51 10.57 -10.49
N ASP A 229 28.73 10.73 -9.97
CA ASP A 229 29.33 12.04 -9.75
C ASP A 229 29.92 12.52 -11.07
N THR A 230 29.27 13.51 -11.71
CA THR A 230 29.79 14.14 -12.93
C THR A 230 30.08 15.61 -12.68
N THR A 231 31.03 16.17 -13.44
CA THR A 231 31.39 17.58 -13.40
C THR A 231 31.34 18.15 -14.82
N PRO A 232 30.42 19.08 -15.13
CA PRO A 232 29.38 19.61 -14.24
C PRO A 232 28.31 18.55 -13.88
N PRO A 233 27.55 18.75 -12.78
CA PRO A 233 26.39 17.91 -12.46
C PRO A 233 25.36 17.95 -13.60
N PRO A 234 24.65 16.84 -13.88
CA PRO A 234 23.61 16.83 -14.91
C PRO A 234 22.47 17.79 -14.52
N ALA A 235 21.95 18.49 -15.53
CA ALA A 235 20.73 19.27 -15.43
C ALA A 235 19.53 18.34 -15.18
N ALA A 236 18.64 18.72 -14.26
CA ALA A 236 17.45 17.94 -13.92
C ALA A 236 16.23 18.82 -13.60
N HIS A 237 15.07 18.38 -14.09
CA HIS A 237 13.79 18.96 -13.70
C HIS A 237 13.28 18.37 -12.39
N LEU A 238 12.48 19.15 -11.66
CA LEU A 238 11.77 18.66 -10.50
C LEU A 238 10.35 18.25 -10.90
N ALA A 239 9.88 17.09 -10.43
CA ALA A 239 8.62 16.52 -10.91
C ALA A 239 7.40 17.42 -10.62
N ALA A 240 7.39 18.22 -9.55
CA ALA A 240 6.27 19.15 -9.31
C ALA A 240 6.20 20.33 -10.32
N ASP A 241 7.27 20.63 -11.06
CA ASP A 241 7.28 21.74 -12.04
C ASP A 241 6.31 21.44 -13.21
N PHE A 242 6.05 20.16 -13.46
CA PHE A 242 5.11 19.69 -14.48
C PHE A 242 3.65 20.08 -14.20
N ILE A 243 3.30 20.34 -12.93
CA ILE A 243 1.99 20.89 -12.57
C ILE A 243 1.83 22.28 -13.19
N ALA A 244 2.88 23.12 -13.09
CA ALA A 244 2.88 24.48 -13.62
C ALA A 244 2.79 24.51 -15.14
N ARG A 245 3.51 23.62 -15.83
CA ARG A 245 3.41 23.48 -17.29
C ARG A 245 2.03 23.01 -17.71
N THR A 246 1.49 21.98 -17.06
CA THR A 246 0.12 21.51 -17.33
C THR A 246 -0.89 22.63 -17.14
N TYR A 247 -0.86 23.34 -16.01
CA TYR A 247 -1.78 24.42 -15.73
C TYR A 247 -1.71 25.56 -16.76
N ARG A 248 -0.50 25.96 -17.19
CA ARG A 248 -0.34 26.96 -18.26
C ARG A 248 -1.03 26.55 -19.57
N ARG A 249 -1.00 25.25 -19.88
CA ARG A 249 -1.60 24.68 -21.11
C ARG A 249 -3.11 24.48 -21.01
N THR A 250 -3.61 24.02 -19.87
CA THR A 250 -5.00 23.54 -19.73
C THR A 250 -5.89 24.45 -18.89
N GLY A 251 -5.31 25.38 -18.14
CA GLY A 251 -6.01 26.16 -17.10
C GLY A 251 -6.46 25.32 -15.90
N ARG A 252 -6.03 24.06 -15.78
CA ARG A 252 -6.46 23.12 -14.73
C ARG A 252 -5.28 22.46 -14.05
N VAL A 253 -5.30 22.46 -12.72
CA VAL A 253 -4.37 21.68 -11.88
C VAL A 253 -4.83 20.22 -11.81
N ALA A 254 -6.15 20.00 -11.78
CA ALA A 254 -6.73 18.66 -11.83
C ALA A 254 -6.54 18.04 -13.21
N LEU A 255 -6.17 16.77 -13.24
CA LEU A 255 -6.08 15.98 -14.45
C LEU A 255 -7.35 15.13 -14.62
N SER A 256 -7.79 14.97 -15.86
CA SER A 256 -8.82 14.00 -16.23
C SER A 256 -8.28 12.58 -16.45
N VAL A 257 -6.97 12.37 -16.23
CA VAL A 257 -6.32 11.07 -16.41
C VAL A 257 -6.14 10.36 -15.06
N THR A 258 -6.40 9.05 -15.06
CA THR A 258 -5.98 8.16 -13.98
C THR A 258 -4.66 7.49 -14.37
N LEU A 259 -3.87 7.07 -13.37
CA LEU A 259 -2.67 6.27 -13.62
C LEU A 259 -3.02 4.79 -13.79
N ASP A 260 -4.06 4.35 -13.11
CA ASP A 260 -4.57 2.99 -13.12
C ASP A 260 -6.09 2.96 -13.28
N THR A 261 -6.60 1.75 -13.45
CA THR A 261 -8.03 1.47 -13.50
C THR A 261 -8.39 0.48 -12.40
N PRO A 262 -9.61 0.60 -11.85
CA PRO A 262 -10.05 -0.29 -10.83
C PRO A 262 -10.42 -1.64 -11.45
N THR A 263 -10.27 -2.72 -10.69
CA THR A 263 -10.50 -4.09 -11.15
C THR A 263 -11.54 -4.80 -10.30
N ARG A 264 -12.02 -5.94 -10.77
CA ARG A 264 -12.88 -6.87 -10.03
C ARG A 264 -12.75 -8.21 -10.72
N HIS A 265 -12.61 -9.31 -10.00
CA HIS A 265 -12.80 -10.66 -10.53
C HIS A 265 -14.17 -11.20 -10.16
N ALA A 266 -14.66 -12.19 -10.90
CA ALA A 266 -15.98 -12.79 -10.65
C ALA A 266 -16.10 -13.41 -9.25
N PHE A 267 -14.98 -13.90 -8.70
CA PHE A 267 -14.87 -14.53 -7.39
C PHE A 267 -14.51 -13.56 -6.25
N ASP A 268 -14.44 -12.25 -6.52
CA ASP A 268 -14.21 -11.26 -5.49
C ASP A 268 -15.51 -10.92 -4.75
N GLY A 269 -15.37 -10.42 -3.52
CA GLY A 269 -16.44 -9.72 -2.80
C GLY A 269 -16.03 -8.27 -2.52
N PRO A 270 -16.98 -7.38 -2.19
CA PRO A 270 -16.66 -5.99 -1.87
C PRO A 270 -15.86 -5.90 -0.57
N VAL A 271 -14.69 -5.27 -0.65
CA VAL A 271 -13.80 -5.00 0.49
C VAL A 271 -13.41 -3.52 0.47
N PHE A 272 -13.34 -2.90 1.64
CA PHE A 272 -13.03 -1.49 1.83
C PHE A 272 -11.66 -1.28 2.47
N GLY A 273 -10.80 -0.48 1.84
CA GLY A 273 -9.49 -0.13 2.40
C GLY A 273 -9.61 0.91 3.52
N LEU A 274 -8.85 0.76 4.59
CA LEU A 274 -8.83 1.70 5.72
C LEU A 274 -7.45 2.33 5.92
N CYS A 275 -7.42 3.66 6.07
CA CYS A 275 -6.24 4.39 6.51
C CYS A 275 -6.65 5.53 7.46
N TRP A 276 -6.33 5.39 8.74
CA TRP A 276 -6.81 6.27 9.81
C TRP A 276 -5.74 7.25 10.29
N ARG A 277 -4.50 7.14 9.79
CA ARG A 277 -3.37 7.99 10.19
C ARG A 277 -2.57 8.44 8.97
N GLY A 278 -2.46 9.76 8.81
CA GLY A 278 -1.70 10.41 7.76
C GLY A 278 -0.44 11.14 8.24
N GLY A 279 0.38 11.56 7.27
CA GLY A 279 1.57 12.38 7.45
C GLY A 279 2.84 11.63 7.87
N SER A 280 3.99 12.27 7.66
CA SER A 280 5.32 11.80 8.05
C SER A 280 6.14 12.95 8.66
N GLY A 281 7.03 12.65 9.61
CA GLY A 281 7.87 13.67 10.26
C GLY A 281 7.05 14.86 10.79
N GLN A 282 7.40 16.08 10.39
CA GLN A 282 6.72 17.33 10.79
C GLN A 282 5.25 17.44 10.33
N ASN A 283 4.82 16.59 9.38
CA ASN A 283 3.43 16.51 8.91
C ASN A 283 2.59 15.48 9.68
N ARG A 284 3.22 14.64 10.53
CA ARG A 284 2.48 13.74 11.41
C ARG A 284 1.92 14.57 12.56
N ARG A 285 0.61 14.78 12.55
CA ARG A 285 -0.10 15.61 13.53
C ARG A 285 -1.36 14.91 14.02
N GLU A 286 -1.72 15.20 15.27
CA GLU A 286 -2.90 14.65 15.93
C GLU A 286 -4.18 14.88 15.11
N GLU A 287 -4.35 16.06 14.49
CA GLU A 287 -5.57 16.33 13.74
C GLU A 287 -5.74 15.41 12.52
N ARG A 288 -4.65 14.85 11.99
CA ARG A 288 -4.66 13.94 10.83
C ARG A 288 -4.91 12.48 11.20
N HIS A 289 -5.20 12.18 12.47
CA HIS A 289 -5.37 10.81 12.96
C HIS A 289 -6.80 10.60 13.47
N ILE A 290 -7.35 9.43 13.23
CA ILE A 290 -8.55 8.92 13.88
C ILE A 290 -8.08 7.74 14.73
N PRO A 291 -8.31 7.72 16.06
CA PRO A 291 -8.02 6.54 16.86
C PRO A 291 -8.73 5.33 16.28
N LEU A 292 -7.98 4.25 16.02
CA LEU A 292 -8.52 3.05 15.38
C LEU A 292 -9.76 2.49 16.09
N PRO A 293 -9.83 2.42 17.44
CA PRO A 293 -11.04 1.97 18.13
C PRO A 293 -12.30 2.77 17.75
N PHE A 294 -12.17 4.10 17.68
CA PHE A 294 -13.31 4.97 17.30
C PHE A 294 -13.75 4.71 15.87
N LEU A 295 -12.79 4.50 14.95
CA LEU A 295 -13.13 4.15 13.58
C LEU A 295 -13.86 2.80 13.53
N LEU A 296 -13.33 1.77 14.19
CA LEU A 296 -13.93 0.42 14.21
C LEU A 296 -15.35 0.41 14.75
N ASP A 297 -15.65 1.21 15.78
CA ASP A 297 -16.99 1.35 16.36
C ASP A 297 -18.01 1.94 15.37
N MET A 298 -17.56 2.80 14.45
CA MET A 298 -18.43 3.43 13.45
C MET A 298 -18.60 2.60 12.18
N LEU A 299 -17.75 1.60 11.93
CA LEU A 299 -17.82 0.79 10.71
C LEU A 299 -19.08 -0.09 10.68
N PRO A 300 -19.81 -0.18 9.56
CA PRO A 300 -20.90 -1.13 9.38
C PRO A 300 -20.48 -2.59 9.63
N ARG A 301 -21.37 -3.39 10.23
CA ARG A 301 -21.12 -4.81 10.56
C ARG A 301 -21.13 -5.75 9.35
N GLY A 302 -21.91 -5.43 8.31
CA GLY A 302 -22.08 -6.27 7.12
C GLY A 302 -21.00 -6.08 6.04
N ALA A 303 -20.04 -5.18 6.25
CA ALA A 303 -18.97 -4.89 5.31
C ALA A 303 -17.62 -5.42 5.81
N ARG A 304 -16.67 -5.51 4.88
CA ARG A 304 -15.35 -6.09 5.12
C ARG A 304 -14.25 -5.07 4.86
N TYR A 305 -13.20 -5.12 5.66
CA TYR A 305 -12.19 -4.08 5.69
C TYR A 305 -10.79 -4.62 5.53
N LEU A 306 -9.95 -3.89 4.79
CA LEU A 306 -8.53 -4.16 4.62
C LEU A 306 -7.73 -3.02 5.24
N ALA A 307 -6.88 -3.33 6.22
CA ALA A 307 -6.00 -2.34 6.81
C ALA A 307 -4.87 -1.96 5.81
N LEU A 308 -4.86 -0.69 5.37
CA LEU A 308 -3.85 -0.14 4.47
C LEU A 308 -2.88 0.81 5.20
N GLN A 309 -2.91 0.81 6.54
CA GLN A 309 -2.02 1.62 7.37
C GLN A 309 -0.59 1.05 7.33
N PHE A 310 0.35 1.83 6.81
CA PHE A 310 1.72 1.36 6.56
C PHE A 310 2.58 1.23 7.83
N ASP A 311 2.24 1.98 8.87
CA ASP A 311 2.94 2.09 10.15
C ASP A 311 2.12 1.49 11.30
N LEU A 312 1.45 0.37 11.01
CA LEU A 312 0.60 -0.37 11.94
C LEU A 312 1.38 -0.81 13.19
N THR A 313 0.87 -0.47 14.39
CA THR A 313 1.47 -0.96 15.64
C THR A 313 0.99 -2.38 15.99
N ASP A 314 1.67 -3.04 16.92
CA ASP A 314 1.26 -4.38 17.37
C ASP A 314 -0.10 -4.36 18.08
N GLU A 315 -0.42 -3.30 18.81
CA GLU A 315 -1.73 -3.12 19.44
C GLU A 315 -2.83 -2.91 18.39
N GLU A 316 -2.59 -2.05 17.39
CA GLU A 316 -3.53 -1.86 16.27
C GLU A 316 -3.75 -3.16 15.49
N ARG A 317 -2.68 -3.92 15.26
CA ARG A 317 -2.73 -5.24 14.63
C ARG A 317 -3.58 -6.22 15.45
N ALA A 318 -3.42 -6.26 16.77
CA ALA A 318 -4.20 -7.12 17.64
C ALA A 318 -5.71 -6.78 17.58
N LEU A 319 -6.05 -5.48 17.57
CA LEU A 319 -7.43 -5.02 17.41
C LEU A 319 -8.04 -5.46 16.08
N LEU A 320 -7.29 -5.33 14.98
CA LEU A 320 -7.76 -5.74 13.64
C LEU A 320 -7.94 -7.25 13.51
N ILE A 321 -7.06 -8.04 14.13
CA ILE A 321 -7.18 -9.51 14.14
C ILE A 321 -8.38 -9.96 14.98
N ALA A 322 -8.66 -9.27 16.08
CA ALA A 322 -9.82 -9.56 16.93
C ALA A 322 -11.16 -9.17 16.26
N ASP A 323 -11.16 -8.19 15.36
CA ASP A 323 -12.34 -7.77 14.61
C ASP A 323 -12.57 -8.65 13.37
N GLY A 324 -13.55 -9.55 13.42
CA GLY A 324 -13.86 -10.49 12.34
C GLY A 324 -14.27 -9.87 10.99
N ARG A 325 -14.39 -8.54 10.90
CA ARG A 325 -14.63 -7.80 9.65
C ARG A 325 -13.34 -7.38 8.96
N CYS A 326 -12.24 -7.33 9.70
CA CYS A 326 -10.97 -6.75 9.26
C CYS A 326 -9.99 -7.82 8.79
N ALA A 327 -9.14 -7.43 7.84
CA ALA A 327 -8.02 -8.20 7.35
C ALA A 327 -6.76 -7.33 7.34
N VAL A 328 -5.62 -7.93 7.67
CA VAL A 328 -4.31 -7.30 7.57
C VAL A 328 -3.56 -7.93 6.37
N PRO A 329 -3.00 -7.12 5.45
CA PRO A 329 -2.22 -7.64 4.33
C PRO A 329 -1.10 -8.58 4.78
N MET A 330 -0.84 -9.63 3.99
CA MET A 330 0.24 -10.60 4.25
C MET A 330 1.59 -10.13 3.69
N ALA A 331 1.77 -8.81 3.55
CA ALA A 331 2.95 -8.17 2.97
C ALA A 331 3.25 -6.85 3.68
N ASP A 332 4.52 -6.45 3.64
CA ASP A 332 4.96 -5.15 4.14
C ASP A 332 4.64 -4.05 3.11
N LEU A 333 3.68 -3.19 3.47
CA LEU A 333 3.19 -2.08 2.64
C LEU A 333 4.24 -1.01 2.35
N THR A 334 5.35 -0.97 3.09
CA THR A 334 6.38 0.06 2.95
C THR A 334 7.39 -0.25 1.84
N ARG A 335 7.49 -1.52 1.43
CA ARG A 335 8.55 -2.01 0.52
C ARG A 335 8.29 -1.63 -0.93
N ASN A 336 7.08 -1.85 -1.42
CA ASN A 336 6.73 -1.66 -2.82
C ASN A 336 5.37 -0.96 -2.97
N PRO A 337 5.34 0.33 -3.37
CA PRO A 337 4.09 1.06 -3.53
C PRO A 337 3.19 0.47 -4.65
N VAL A 338 3.75 -0.20 -5.66
CA VAL A 338 2.94 -0.88 -6.69
C VAL A 338 2.13 -2.01 -6.10
N ALA A 339 2.68 -2.75 -5.13
CA ALA A 339 1.94 -3.82 -4.45
C ALA A 339 0.73 -3.25 -3.69
N THR A 340 0.88 -2.10 -3.03
CA THR A 340 -0.23 -1.39 -2.36
C THR A 340 -1.28 -0.93 -3.36
N ILE A 341 -0.88 -0.40 -4.52
CA ILE A 341 -1.79 -0.01 -5.60
C ILE A 341 -2.57 -1.24 -6.12
N ASP A 342 -1.90 -2.35 -6.38
CA ASP A 342 -2.56 -3.59 -6.86
C ASP A 342 -3.48 -4.22 -5.79
N MET A 343 -3.27 -3.92 -4.49
CA MET A 343 -4.25 -4.23 -3.44
C MET A 343 -5.43 -3.27 -3.39
N ILE A 344 -5.25 -2.00 -3.79
CA ILE A 344 -6.30 -0.97 -3.79
C ILE A 344 -7.24 -1.11 -4.99
N ARG A 345 -6.71 -1.40 -6.18
CA ARG A 345 -7.48 -1.51 -7.43
C ARG A 345 -8.71 -2.44 -7.37
N PRO A 346 -8.68 -3.61 -6.73
CA PRO A 346 -9.85 -4.49 -6.63
C PRO A 346 -10.90 -4.05 -5.58
N LEU A 347 -10.58 -3.09 -4.71
CA LEU A 347 -11.45 -2.69 -3.60
C LEU A 347 -12.74 -2.02 -4.11
N ALA A 348 -13.80 -2.14 -3.29
CA ALA A 348 -15.07 -1.44 -3.48
C ALA A 348 -14.91 0.06 -3.20
N GLY A 349 -14.05 0.40 -2.26
CA GLY A 349 -13.62 1.77 -2.03
C GLY A 349 -12.52 1.86 -0.97
N VAL A 350 -11.99 3.05 -0.76
CA VAL A 350 -11.02 3.35 0.30
C VAL A 350 -11.59 4.44 1.20
N ILE A 351 -11.47 4.26 2.52
CA ILE A 351 -11.79 5.26 3.54
C ILE A 351 -10.47 5.72 4.12
N SER A 352 -10.12 6.99 3.90
CA SER A 352 -8.79 7.49 4.26
C SER A 352 -8.84 8.91 4.81
N VAL A 353 -8.02 9.16 5.82
CA VAL A 353 -7.51 10.52 6.12
C VAL A 353 -6.47 10.93 5.07
N ASP A 354 -6.07 12.21 5.04
CA ASP A 354 -5.07 12.77 4.12
C ASP A 354 -3.72 12.03 4.15
N SER A 355 -3.52 11.11 3.20
CA SER A 355 -2.44 10.13 3.14
C SER A 355 -2.08 9.73 1.70
N ALA A 356 -0.99 8.99 1.51
CA ALA A 356 -0.61 8.47 0.18
C ALA A 356 -1.66 7.50 -0.41
N ASN A 357 -2.40 6.77 0.43
CA ASN A 357 -3.44 5.82 -0.02
C ASN A 357 -4.61 6.54 -0.71
N TRP A 358 -4.89 7.79 -0.32
CA TRP A 358 -5.84 8.68 -0.99
C TRP A 358 -5.46 8.88 -2.45
N HIS A 359 -4.19 9.21 -2.71
CA HIS A 359 -3.68 9.41 -4.06
C HIS A 359 -3.70 8.12 -4.87
N MET A 360 -3.33 6.98 -4.25
CA MET A 360 -3.38 5.67 -4.92
C MET A 360 -4.81 5.30 -5.33
N ALA A 361 -5.81 5.52 -4.45
CA ALA A 361 -7.21 5.27 -4.76
C ALA A 361 -7.74 6.20 -5.87
N GLY A 362 -7.53 7.51 -5.70
CA GLY A 362 -7.96 8.53 -6.65
C GLY A 362 -7.35 8.32 -8.05
N PHE A 363 -6.04 8.08 -8.14
CA PHE A 363 -5.38 7.80 -9.42
C PHE A 363 -5.61 6.39 -9.96
N SER A 364 -6.27 5.51 -9.21
CA SER A 364 -6.77 4.22 -9.71
C SER A 364 -8.24 4.27 -10.09
N GLY A 365 -8.93 5.41 -9.91
CA GLY A 365 -10.39 5.52 -10.11
C GLY A 365 -11.20 4.68 -9.11
N VAL A 366 -10.60 4.24 -8.01
CA VAL A 366 -11.31 3.53 -6.94
C VAL A 366 -12.08 4.56 -6.12
N PRO A 367 -13.36 4.32 -5.78
CA PRO A 367 -14.13 5.22 -4.92
C PRO A 367 -13.39 5.52 -3.62
N LEU A 368 -13.34 6.79 -3.26
CA LEU A 368 -12.61 7.24 -2.09
C LEU A 368 -13.50 8.10 -1.19
N LEU A 369 -13.65 7.69 0.07
CA LEU A 369 -14.16 8.55 1.14
C LEU A 369 -13.00 9.29 1.78
N ALA A 370 -12.92 10.56 1.45
CA ALA A 370 -11.89 11.50 1.85
C ALA A 370 -12.25 12.15 3.19
N ILE A 371 -11.75 11.60 4.30
CA ILE A 371 -12.01 12.18 5.63
C ILE A 371 -11.12 13.41 5.81
N MET A 372 -11.73 14.59 5.67
CA MET A 372 -11.02 15.85 5.56
C MET A 372 -10.88 16.55 6.91
N ASN A 373 -9.66 16.99 7.21
CA ASN A 373 -9.36 17.74 8.41
C ASN A 373 -9.67 19.23 8.23
N ARG A 374 -9.86 19.95 9.34
CA ARG A 374 -10.10 21.40 9.33
C ARG A 374 -9.02 22.15 8.55
N THR A 375 -7.76 21.77 8.76
CA THR A 375 -6.59 22.28 8.04
C THR A 375 -6.24 21.33 6.89
N ALA A 376 -6.77 21.62 5.71
CA ALA A 376 -6.50 20.86 4.50
C ALA A 376 -5.09 21.12 3.96
N HIS A 377 -4.54 20.14 3.25
CA HIS A 377 -3.36 20.37 2.43
C HIS A 377 -3.70 21.31 1.26
N TRP A 378 -2.67 21.92 0.66
CA TRP A 378 -2.84 22.89 -0.41
C TRP A 378 -3.56 22.32 -1.66
N TYR A 379 -3.50 21.00 -1.85
CA TYR A 379 -4.16 20.26 -2.94
C TYR A 379 -5.67 20.48 -3.00
N TRP A 380 -6.31 20.61 -1.83
CA TRP A 380 -7.76 20.54 -1.69
C TRP A 380 -8.44 21.92 -1.75
N GLY A 381 -7.65 22.97 -1.94
CA GLY A 381 -8.14 24.34 -2.00
C GLY A 381 -8.80 24.83 -0.69
N PRO A 382 -9.47 25.99 -0.73
CA PRO A 382 -10.10 26.58 0.45
C PRO A 382 -11.40 25.88 0.84
N GLU A 383 -12.08 25.22 -0.10
CA GLU A 383 -13.28 24.42 0.16
C GLU A 383 -12.95 23.08 0.80
N ARG A 384 -11.68 22.64 0.72
CA ARG A 384 -11.17 21.40 1.30
C ARG A 384 -11.84 20.17 0.68
N ASP A 385 -11.94 20.16 -0.64
CA ASP A 385 -12.63 19.12 -1.38
C ASP A 385 -11.63 18.34 -2.24
N ALA A 386 -11.57 17.02 -2.11
CA ALA A 386 -10.75 16.21 -2.99
C ALA A 386 -11.35 15.90 -4.35
N ALA A 387 -12.65 16.12 -4.55
CA ALA A 387 -13.22 16.01 -5.89
C ALA A 387 -12.59 17.03 -6.86
N THR A 388 -11.94 18.08 -6.34
CA THR A 388 -11.15 19.03 -7.15
C THR A 388 -9.92 18.39 -7.79
N VAL A 389 -9.50 17.19 -7.39
CA VAL A 389 -8.35 16.47 -7.97
C VAL A 389 -8.76 15.07 -8.43
N PHE A 390 -9.59 14.37 -7.67
CA PHE A 390 -10.00 13.00 -7.92
C PHE A 390 -11.50 12.90 -8.13
N ALA A 391 -11.91 12.66 -9.38
CA ALA A 391 -13.33 12.50 -9.70
C ALA A 391 -14.02 11.36 -8.94
N SER A 392 -13.27 10.36 -8.45
CA SER A 392 -13.79 9.24 -7.66
C SER A 392 -13.88 9.53 -6.15
N ALA A 393 -13.54 10.74 -5.69
CA ALA A 393 -13.55 11.10 -4.29
C ALA A 393 -14.86 11.75 -3.85
N GLU A 394 -15.32 11.37 -2.66
CA GLU A 394 -16.34 12.06 -1.89
C GLU A 394 -15.69 12.58 -0.60
N THR A 395 -15.78 13.88 -0.36
CA THR A 395 -15.18 14.53 0.80
C THR A 395 -16.16 14.52 1.98
N LEU A 396 -15.73 13.95 3.10
CA LEU A 396 -16.47 13.99 4.37
C LEU A 396 -15.66 14.81 5.40
N PRO A 397 -16.18 15.96 5.87
CA PRO A 397 -15.54 16.68 6.96
C PRO A 397 -15.44 15.80 8.21
N LYS A 398 -14.28 15.78 8.86
CA LYS A 398 -14.05 14.93 10.04
C LYS A 398 -15.09 15.09 11.17
N PRO A 399 -15.65 16.30 11.46
CA PRO A 399 -16.74 16.44 12.44
C PRO A 399 -18.03 15.70 12.07
N ASP A 400 -18.26 15.44 10.79
CA ASP A 400 -19.46 14.77 10.27
C ASP A 400 -19.27 13.25 10.16
N LEU A 401 -18.06 12.76 10.49
CA LEU A 401 -17.74 11.34 10.52
C LEU A 401 -18.61 10.63 11.56
N SER A 402 -19.46 9.72 11.08
CA SER A 402 -20.38 8.95 11.89
C SER A 402 -20.66 7.60 11.27
N ALA A 403 -21.20 6.67 12.05
CA ALA A 403 -21.62 5.36 11.54
C ALA A 403 -22.65 5.47 10.41
N ARG A 404 -23.55 6.46 10.48
CA ARG A 404 -24.57 6.72 9.45
C ARG A 404 -23.94 7.19 8.14
N ALA A 405 -23.00 8.13 8.20
CA ALA A 405 -22.29 8.63 7.02
C ALA A 405 -21.47 7.52 6.35
N LEU A 406 -20.72 6.75 7.14
CA LEU A 406 -19.96 5.60 6.63
C LEU A 406 -20.89 4.54 6.00
N GLY A 407 -22.02 4.24 6.65
CA GLY A 407 -23.00 3.29 6.13
C GLY A 407 -23.56 3.69 4.77
N HIS A 408 -24.00 4.95 4.63
CA HIS A 408 -24.52 5.48 3.37
C HIS A 408 -23.49 5.36 2.23
N TRP A 409 -22.26 5.80 2.48
CA TRP A 409 -21.19 5.75 1.49
C TRP A 409 -20.82 4.31 1.11
N ILE A 410 -20.70 3.40 2.09
CA ILE A 410 -20.40 1.98 1.85
C ILE A 410 -21.48 1.33 0.99
N THR A 411 -22.76 1.63 1.21
CA THR A 411 -23.86 1.13 0.38
C THR A 411 -23.72 1.60 -1.07
N GLN A 412 -23.47 2.88 -1.30
CA GLN A 412 -23.26 3.43 -2.65
C GLN A 412 -22.03 2.82 -3.34
N ALA A 413 -20.91 2.75 -2.63
CA ALA A 413 -19.67 2.19 -3.16
C ALA A 413 -19.81 0.68 -3.48
N THR A 414 -20.60 -0.06 -2.68
CA THR A 414 -20.93 -1.46 -2.97
C THR A 414 -21.75 -1.60 -4.24
N ALA A 415 -22.77 -0.75 -4.44
CA ALA A 415 -23.56 -0.74 -5.67
C ALA A 415 -22.68 -0.45 -6.90
N ASN A 416 -21.80 0.55 -6.81
CA ASN A 416 -20.84 0.88 -7.87
C ASN A 416 -19.86 -0.27 -8.15
N TRP A 417 -19.41 -0.98 -7.12
CA TRP A 417 -18.51 -2.12 -7.27
C TRP A 417 -19.22 -3.32 -7.93
N ASN A 418 -20.49 -3.59 -7.60
CA ASN A 418 -21.28 -4.64 -8.25
C ASN A 418 -21.51 -4.36 -9.75
N GLN A 419 -21.62 -3.09 -10.14
CA GLN A 419 -21.72 -2.66 -11.53
C GLN A 419 -20.38 -2.72 -12.29
N ARG A 420 -19.24 -2.84 -11.58
CA ARG A 420 -17.93 -2.96 -12.22
C ARG A 420 -17.87 -4.29 -12.97
N PRO A 421 -17.57 -4.28 -14.29
CA PRO A 421 -17.46 -5.51 -15.05
C PRO A 421 -16.28 -6.34 -14.53
N PRO A 422 -16.44 -7.67 -14.34
CA PRO A 422 -15.34 -8.51 -13.93
C PRO A 422 -14.28 -8.59 -15.03
N VAL A 423 -13.02 -8.45 -14.65
CA VAL A 423 -11.86 -8.69 -15.49
C VAL A 423 -11.68 -10.21 -15.60
N ALA A 424 -11.81 -10.73 -16.82
CA ALA A 424 -11.54 -12.13 -17.11
C ALA A 424 -10.08 -12.47 -16.79
N LEU A 425 -9.86 -13.67 -16.25
CA LEU A 425 -8.51 -14.22 -16.19
C LEU A 425 -8.01 -14.48 -17.63
N PRO A 426 -6.73 -14.25 -17.92
CA PRO A 426 -6.19 -14.39 -19.26
C PRO A 426 -6.32 -15.84 -19.73
N ALA A 427 -6.67 -16.00 -21.00
CA ALA A 427 -6.67 -17.30 -21.64
C ALA A 427 -5.26 -17.93 -21.61
N PRO A 428 -5.16 -19.26 -21.70
CA PRO A 428 -3.87 -19.96 -21.72
C PRO A 428 -3.07 -19.51 -22.93
N ASN A 429 -1.82 -19.09 -22.69
CA ASN A 429 -0.93 -18.68 -23.76
C ASN A 429 0.44 -19.34 -23.56
N LEU A 430 0.75 -20.33 -24.40
CA LEU A 430 2.02 -21.04 -24.37
C LEU A 430 3.24 -20.15 -24.70
N GLN A 431 3.02 -18.98 -25.31
CA GLN A 431 4.07 -17.98 -25.54
C GLN A 431 4.50 -17.27 -24.26
N ARG A 432 3.70 -17.34 -23.18
CA ARG A 432 4.11 -16.80 -21.89
C ARG A 432 5.24 -17.65 -21.28
N PRO A 433 6.15 -17.03 -20.51
CA PRO A 433 7.21 -17.76 -19.82
C PRO A 433 6.64 -18.89 -18.95
N ALA A 434 7.24 -20.08 -19.02
CA ALA A 434 6.82 -21.25 -18.22
C ALA A 434 6.69 -20.97 -16.71
N PRO A 435 7.53 -20.13 -16.06
CA PRO A 435 7.37 -19.78 -14.65
C PRO A 435 6.02 -19.11 -14.31
N GLU A 436 5.38 -18.44 -15.26
CA GLU A 436 4.13 -17.68 -15.05
C GLU A 436 2.85 -18.50 -15.30
N ARG A 437 2.98 -19.71 -15.85
CA ARG A 437 1.86 -20.59 -16.22
C ARG A 437 1.96 -21.98 -15.55
N PRO A 438 1.98 -22.05 -14.21
CA PRO A 438 2.05 -23.33 -13.51
C PRO A 438 0.79 -24.18 -13.71
N LEU A 439 0.95 -25.48 -13.49
CA LEU A 439 -0.17 -26.37 -13.20
C LEU A 439 -0.42 -26.43 -11.69
N PHE A 440 -1.61 -26.04 -11.26
CA PHE A 440 -2.08 -26.29 -9.90
C PHE A 440 -3.02 -27.48 -9.86
N VAL A 441 -2.62 -28.54 -9.15
CA VAL A 441 -3.44 -29.75 -8.99
C VAL A 441 -4.10 -29.73 -7.62
N CYS A 442 -5.44 -29.74 -7.61
CA CYS A 442 -6.24 -29.70 -6.40
C CYS A 442 -7.41 -30.69 -6.47
N GLY A 443 -8.17 -30.76 -5.38
CA GLY A 443 -9.26 -31.72 -5.20
C GLY A 443 -9.48 -31.99 -3.71
N LEU A 444 -10.45 -32.85 -3.40
CA LEU A 444 -10.62 -33.33 -2.03
C LEU A 444 -9.35 -34.06 -1.55
N PRO A 445 -8.97 -33.96 -0.27
CA PRO A 445 -7.99 -34.89 0.27
C PRO A 445 -8.45 -36.32 0.00
N ARG A 446 -7.52 -37.21 -0.40
CA ARG A 446 -7.78 -38.62 -0.74
C ARG A 446 -8.58 -38.87 -2.04
N SER A 447 -8.71 -37.87 -2.92
CA SER A 447 -9.32 -38.00 -4.26
C SER A 447 -8.39 -38.58 -5.35
N GLY A 448 -7.19 -39.05 -5.01
CA GLY A 448 -6.25 -39.58 -6.01
C GLY A 448 -5.32 -38.54 -6.65
N THR A 449 -5.27 -37.31 -6.14
CA THR A 449 -4.36 -36.25 -6.64
C THR A 449 -2.88 -36.68 -6.70
N SER A 450 -2.38 -37.48 -5.75
CA SER A 450 -1.00 -37.98 -5.79
C SER A 450 -0.74 -38.91 -6.97
N MET A 451 -1.70 -39.78 -7.31
CA MET A 451 -1.58 -40.68 -8.47
C MET A 451 -1.53 -39.86 -9.75
N VAL A 452 -2.50 -38.95 -9.94
CA VAL A 452 -2.54 -38.05 -11.11
C VAL A 452 -1.25 -37.25 -11.24
N MET A 453 -0.74 -36.71 -10.13
CA MET A 453 0.51 -35.95 -10.12
C MET A 453 1.74 -36.79 -10.50
N ARG A 454 1.79 -38.06 -10.07
CA ARG A 454 2.85 -39.01 -10.47
C ARG A 454 2.86 -39.24 -11.98
N LEU A 455 1.69 -39.50 -12.57
CA LEU A 455 1.58 -39.73 -14.01
C LEU A 455 1.99 -38.48 -14.79
N LEU A 456 1.58 -37.30 -14.32
CA LEU A 456 1.94 -36.00 -14.90
C LEU A 456 3.45 -35.68 -14.77
N ALA A 457 4.09 -36.05 -13.66
CA ALA A 457 5.55 -35.97 -13.53
C ALA A 457 6.27 -36.81 -14.60
N ALA A 458 5.76 -38.01 -14.91
CA ALA A 458 6.31 -38.86 -15.96
C ALA A 458 6.17 -38.26 -17.37
N GLN A 459 5.36 -37.22 -17.55
CA GLN A 459 5.21 -36.46 -18.81
C GLN A 459 6.18 -35.28 -18.93
N GLY A 460 7.09 -35.09 -17.96
CA GLY A 460 8.12 -34.04 -18.00
C GLY A 460 7.80 -32.78 -17.19
N LEU A 461 6.85 -32.84 -16.24
CA LEU A 461 6.58 -31.72 -15.33
C LEU A 461 7.65 -31.58 -14.25
N TRP A 462 8.12 -30.35 -14.04
CA TRP A 462 9.03 -30.05 -12.95
C TRP A 462 8.27 -29.92 -11.63
N LEU A 463 8.66 -30.71 -10.62
CA LEU A 463 8.01 -30.73 -9.30
C LEU A 463 8.90 -30.26 -8.15
N GLY A 464 10.21 -30.16 -8.38
CA GLY A 464 11.21 -29.94 -7.33
C GLY A 464 11.26 -31.09 -6.32
N GLN A 465 11.60 -30.77 -5.07
CA GLN A 465 11.70 -31.79 -4.01
C GLN A 465 10.34 -32.13 -3.44
N THR A 466 9.85 -33.35 -3.71
CA THR A 466 8.52 -33.78 -3.28
C THR A 466 8.51 -34.58 -1.98
N ILE A 467 7.38 -34.55 -1.28
CA ILE A 467 7.16 -35.34 -0.06
C ILE A 467 7.12 -36.85 -0.38
N PRO A 468 7.98 -37.66 0.26
CA PRO A 468 8.11 -39.09 -0.01
C PRO A 468 6.91 -39.89 0.51
N GLY A 469 6.84 -41.16 0.11
CA GLY A 469 5.78 -42.07 0.49
C GLY A 469 5.80 -42.50 1.96
N ASN A 470 4.65 -42.96 2.43
CA ASN A 470 4.49 -43.60 3.74
C ASN A 470 3.42 -44.70 3.67
N ALA A 471 3.08 -45.34 4.79
CA ALA A 471 2.10 -46.42 4.82
C ALA A 471 0.71 -46.04 4.23
N ASP A 472 0.28 -44.78 4.37
CA ASP A 472 -1.01 -44.31 3.82
C ASP A 472 -0.96 -44.00 2.30
N ASN A 473 0.24 -43.86 1.74
CA ASN A 473 0.50 -43.55 0.34
C ASN A 473 1.94 -43.93 -0.05
N PRO A 474 2.23 -45.23 -0.31
CA PRO A 474 3.59 -45.73 -0.49
C PRO A 474 4.34 -45.11 -1.66
N GLN A 475 3.62 -44.74 -2.74
CA GLN A 475 4.22 -44.19 -3.95
C GLN A 475 4.64 -42.72 -3.81
N GLY A 476 4.37 -42.06 -2.68
CA GLY A 476 4.73 -40.66 -2.48
C GLY A 476 3.59 -39.68 -2.71
N TYR A 477 3.69 -38.51 -2.09
CA TYR A 477 2.64 -37.49 -2.15
C TYR A 477 2.81 -36.57 -3.34
N TYR A 478 4.00 -36.42 -3.93
CA TYR A 478 4.24 -35.50 -5.06
C TYR A 478 3.84 -34.04 -4.79
N GLU A 479 3.84 -33.64 -3.51
CA GLU A 479 3.67 -32.26 -3.07
C GLU A 479 5.06 -31.65 -2.94
N ASN A 480 5.32 -30.49 -3.56
CA ASN A 480 6.59 -29.79 -3.34
C ASN A 480 6.72 -29.40 -1.86
N ARG A 481 7.79 -29.85 -1.20
CA ARG A 481 7.99 -29.72 0.25
C ARG A 481 8.11 -28.27 0.68
N ARG A 482 8.90 -27.46 -0.01
CA ARG A 482 9.13 -26.05 0.35
C ARG A 482 7.89 -25.20 0.11
N LEU A 483 7.26 -25.34 -1.05
CA LEU A 483 6.03 -24.61 -1.37
C LEU A 483 4.92 -24.95 -0.35
N ARG A 484 4.78 -26.23 0.01
CA ARG A 484 3.83 -26.67 1.02
C ARG A 484 4.15 -26.13 2.41
N ASP A 485 5.34 -26.43 2.94
CA ASP A 485 5.61 -26.24 4.37
C ASP A 485 5.93 -24.78 4.73
N THR A 486 6.54 -24.03 3.80
CA THR A 486 6.92 -22.62 4.00
C THR A 486 5.83 -21.66 3.54
N HIS A 487 5.27 -21.84 2.33
CA HIS A 487 4.35 -20.86 1.75
C HIS A 487 2.90 -21.19 2.09
N LEU A 488 2.41 -22.34 1.65
CA LEU A 488 0.99 -22.67 1.77
C LEU A 488 0.57 -22.88 3.24
N LYS A 489 1.31 -23.68 4.02
CA LYS A 489 1.08 -23.81 5.47
C LYS A 489 1.41 -22.51 6.21
N GLY A 490 2.40 -21.75 5.76
CA GLY A 490 2.74 -20.44 6.33
C GLY A 490 1.56 -19.47 6.23
N ILE A 491 0.88 -19.44 5.07
CA ILE A 491 -0.31 -18.61 4.86
C ILE A 491 -1.44 -19.05 5.79
N LEU A 492 -1.76 -20.34 5.87
CA LEU A 492 -2.81 -20.84 6.76
C LEU A 492 -2.53 -20.52 8.25
N ARG A 493 -1.29 -20.65 8.71
CA ARG A 493 -0.90 -20.24 10.08
C ARG A 493 -1.12 -18.75 10.31
N ALA A 494 -0.73 -17.91 9.35
CA ALA A 494 -0.91 -16.47 9.46
C ALA A 494 -2.38 -16.03 9.43
N LEU A 495 -3.27 -16.84 8.84
CA LEU A 495 -4.72 -16.66 8.91
C LEU A 495 -5.32 -17.18 10.24
N GLY A 496 -4.52 -17.76 11.13
CA GLY A 496 -5.01 -18.36 12.38
C GLY A 496 -5.83 -19.63 12.19
N VAL A 497 -5.72 -20.29 11.04
CA VAL A 497 -6.46 -21.53 10.72
C VAL A 497 -5.54 -22.76 10.71
N ASP A 498 -6.13 -23.95 10.67
CA ASP A 498 -5.34 -25.19 10.72
C ASP A 498 -4.45 -25.32 9.47
N PRO A 499 -3.11 -25.33 9.61
CA PRO A 499 -2.21 -25.49 8.47
C PRO A 499 -2.31 -26.85 7.79
N ARG A 500 -3.00 -27.81 8.41
CA ARG A 500 -3.26 -29.13 7.83
C ARG A 500 -4.52 -29.12 6.97
N GLY A 501 -5.31 -28.05 7.00
CA GLY A 501 -6.48 -27.85 6.16
C GLY A 501 -7.67 -28.73 6.56
N VAL A 502 -7.79 -29.07 7.84
CA VAL A 502 -8.90 -29.87 8.37
C VAL A 502 -9.90 -28.98 9.10
N MET A 503 -9.52 -28.38 10.24
CA MET A 503 -10.41 -27.52 11.02
C MET A 503 -9.64 -26.67 12.05
N PRO A 504 -9.91 -25.36 12.18
CA PRO A 504 -10.84 -24.57 11.36
C PRO A 504 -10.29 -24.31 9.94
N LEU A 505 -11.18 -24.08 8.98
CA LEU A 505 -10.85 -23.74 7.59
C LEU A 505 -10.91 -22.22 7.36
N PRO A 506 -10.14 -21.66 6.39
CA PRO A 506 -10.23 -20.24 6.07
C PRO A 506 -11.52 -19.91 5.31
N ARG A 507 -11.95 -18.65 5.44
CA ARG A 507 -12.97 -18.03 4.58
C ARG A 507 -12.33 -17.66 3.24
N THR A 508 -12.60 -18.42 2.20
CA THR A 508 -11.89 -18.35 0.90
C THR A 508 -12.26 -17.09 0.13
N GLU A 509 -13.52 -16.67 0.23
CA GLU A 509 -14.04 -15.38 -0.23
C GLU A 509 -13.42 -14.19 0.52
N ALA A 510 -12.74 -14.47 1.64
CA ALA A 510 -12.25 -13.47 2.56
C ALA A 510 -10.74 -13.42 2.80
N LEU A 511 -9.96 -14.01 1.90
CA LEU A 511 -8.52 -14.05 2.04
C LEU A 511 -7.90 -12.63 1.97
N PRO A 512 -7.02 -12.26 2.92
CA PRO A 512 -6.20 -11.07 2.79
C PRO A 512 -5.31 -11.17 1.55
N PRO A 513 -4.97 -10.03 0.92
CA PRO A 513 -4.06 -10.03 -0.20
C PRO A 513 -2.62 -10.42 0.20
N CYS A 514 -1.94 -11.12 -0.71
CA CYS A 514 -0.52 -11.46 -0.63
C CYS A 514 0.15 -11.11 -1.97
N PRO A 515 0.39 -9.81 -2.26
CA PRO A 515 0.83 -9.35 -3.59
C PRO A 515 2.20 -9.88 -4.02
N ASP A 516 3.02 -10.35 -3.09
CA ASP A 516 4.34 -10.92 -3.34
C ASP A 516 4.33 -12.45 -3.50
N LEU A 517 3.16 -13.11 -3.49
CA LEU A 517 3.06 -14.57 -3.53
C LEU A 517 3.75 -15.17 -4.76
N ALA A 518 3.51 -14.62 -5.95
CA ALA A 518 4.11 -15.13 -7.19
C ALA A 518 5.64 -15.09 -7.13
N HIS A 519 6.19 -13.95 -6.72
CA HIS A 519 7.63 -13.76 -6.55
C HIS A 519 8.20 -14.74 -5.52
N ARG A 520 7.52 -14.91 -4.38
CA ARG A 520 7.92 -15.85 -3.33
C ARG A 520 7.98 -17.30 -3.83
N LEU A 521 6.99 -17.76 -4.58
CA LEU A 521 6.98 -19.13 -5.11
C LEU A 521 8.01 -19.31 -6.24
N ILE A 522 8.13 -18.37 -7.17
CA ILE A 522 9.11 -18.42 -8.26
C ILE A 522 10.55 -18.45 -7.71
N THR A 523 10.86 -17.61 -6.71
CA THR A 523 12.16 -17.64 -6.05
C THR A 523 12.41 -18.99 -5.38
N ALA A 524 11.41 -19.54 -4.67
CA ALA A 524 11.55 -20.82 -3.99
C ALA A 524 11.84 -21.99 -4.94
N ILE A 525 11.21 -22.05 -6.12
CA ILE A 525 11.46 -23.10 -7.11
C ILE A 525 12.79 -22.90 -7.84
N ARG A 526 13.21 -21.66 -8.11
CA ARG A 526 14.51 -21.36 -8.72
C ARG A 526 15.67 -21.79 -7.82
N ASP A 527 15.55 -21.52 -6.53
CA ASP A 527 16.50 -21.99 -5.52
C ASP A 527 16.57 -23.54 -5.45
N GLU A 528 15.52 -24.25 -5.86
CA GLU A 528 15.50 -25.72 -5.99
C GLU A 528 16.05 -26.22 -7.34
N GLY A 529 16.55 -25.33 -8.20
CA GLY A 529 17.14 -25.67 -9.50
C GLY A 529 16.19 -25.57 -10.69
N TYR A 530 15.04 -24.91 -10.55
CA TYR A 530 14.17 -24.63 -11.70
C TYR A 530 14.80 -23.59 -12.64
N ASP A 531 15.01 -23.97 -13.90
CA ASP A 531 15.68 -23.18 -14.93
C ASP A 531 14.71 -22.33 -15.78
N GLY A 532 13.39 -22.54 -15.65
CA GLY A 532 12.37 -21.82 -16.41
C GLY A 532 12.08 -22.38 -17.80
N THR A 533 12.66 -23.53 -18.19
CA THR A 533 12.49 -24.09 -19.55
C THR A 533 11.29 -25.02 -19.66
N THR A 534 11.00 -25.78 -18.59
CA THR A 534 9.88 -26.72 -18.52
C THR A 534 8.71 -26.13 -17.73
N PRO A 535 7.45 -26.54 -17.98
CA PRO A 535 6.36 -26.19 -17.09
C PRO A 535 6.60 -26.80 -15.70
N TRP A 536 6.24 -26.05 -14.66
CA TRP A 536 6.28 -26.51 -13.28
C TRP A 536 4.88 -26.69 -12.72
N ALA A 537 4.76 -27.55 -11.71
CA ALA A 537 3.48 -27.88 -11.12
C ALA A 537 3.54 -27.94 -9.60
N PHE A 538 2.43 -27.60 -8.95
CA PHE A 538 2.27 -27.75 -7.51
C PHE A 538 0.93 -28.39 -7.20
N LYS A 539 0.99 -29.56 -6.56
CA LYS A 539 -0.17 -30.28 -6.05
C LYS A 539 -0.25 -30.06 -4.54
N ASP A 540 -1.43 -29.70 -4.06
CA ASP A 540 -1.81 -29.82 -2.64
C ASP A 540 -3.33 -29.66 -2.51
N PRO A 541 -4.07 -30.53 -1.78
CA PRO A 541 -5.50 -30.33 -1.53
C PRO A 541 -5.84 -28.95 -0.93
N LYS A 542 -4.95 -28.37 -0.13
CA LYS A 542 -5.11 -27.08 0.52
C LYS A 542 -5.03 -25.90 -0.46
N LEU A 543 -4.59 -26.11 -1.71
CA LEU A 543 -4.74 -25.11 -2.76
C LEU A 543 -6.22 -24.72 -2.93
N THR A 544 -7.15 -25.66 -2.76
CA THR A 544 -8.59 -25.41 -2.76
C THR A 544 -9.00 -24.36 -1.73
N LEU A 545 -8.31 -24.26 -0.59
CA LEU A 545 -8.64 -23.29 0.46
C LEU A 545 -8.18 -21.87 0.13
N LEU A 546 -7.12 -21.75 -0.68
CA LEU A 546 -6.41 -20.51 -0.98
C LEU A 546 -6.49 -20.12 -2.46
N TRP A 547 -7.29 -20.83 -3.25
CA TRP A 547 -7.24 -20.75 -4.71
C TRP A 547 -7.38 -19.32 -5.26
N PRO A 548 -8.21 -18.40 -4.71
CA PRO A 548 -8.31 -17.04 -5.26
C PRO A 548 -6.99 -16.27 -5.14
N MET A 549 -6.23 -16.51 -4.07
CA MET A 549 -4.92 -15.90 -3.86
C MET A 549 -3.90 -16.40 -4.89
N PHE A 550 -3.92 -17.69 -5.20
CA PHE A 550 -3.04 -18.30 -6.21
C PHE A 550 -3.45 -17.93 -7.63
N ALA A 551 -4.75 -17.83 -7.93
CA ALA A 551 -5.26 -17.40 -9.23
C ALA A 551 -4.88 -15.93 -9.52
N ARG A 552 -4.88 -15.05 -8.51
CA ARG A 552 -4.37 -13.67 -8.66
C ARG A 552 -2.86 -13.63 -8.86
N ALA A 553 -2.11 -14.49 -8.16
CA ALA A 553 -0.65 -14.55 -8.27
C ALA A 553 -0.19 -15.11 -9.63
N PHE A 554 -0.92 -16.09 -10.16
CA PHE A 554 -0.64 -16.74 -11.45
C PHE A 554 -1.90 -16.74 -12.31
N PRO A 555 -2.25 -15.59 -12.91
CA PRO A 555 -3.47 -15.47 -13.70
C PRO A 555 -3.46 -16.35 -14.96
N GLY A 556 -2.27 -16.78 -15.43
CA GLY A 556 -2.11 -17.73 -16.53
C GLY A 556 -1.95 -19.20 -16.11
N ALA A 557 -2.25 -19.55 -14.85
CA ALA A 557 -2.15 -20.93 -14.39
C ALA A 557 -3.26 -21.83 -14.96
N THR A 558 -2.92 -23.07 -15.23
CA THR A 558 -3.88 -24.15 -15.46
C THR A 558 -4.21 -24.81 -14.12
N TRP A 559 -5.48 -25.06 -13.86
CA TRP A 559 -5.95 -25.78 -12.69
C TRP A 559 -6.45 -27.16 -13.11
N LEU A 560 -6.07 -28.20 -12.38
CA LEU A 560 -6.59 -29.54 -12.55
C LEU A 560 -7.31 -29.97 -11.27
N ILE A 561 -8.64 -30.07 -11.35
CA ILE A 561 -9.48 -30.59 -10.27
C ILE A 561 -9.58 -32.10 -10.43
N VAL A 562 -8.98 -32.84 -9.50
CA VAL A 562 -9.08 -34.29 -9.45
C VAL A 562 -10.29 -34.71 -8.62
N ARG A 563 -11.14 -35.54 -9.21
CA ARG A 563 -12.36 -36.08 -8.60
C ARG A 563 -12.25 -37.59 -8.43
N ARG A 564 -12.98 -38.09 -7.44
CA ARG A 564 -13.13 -39.50 -7.13
C ARG A 564 -14.53 -39.71 -6.53
N THR A 565 -15.09 -40.91 -6.63
CA THR A 565 -16.40 -41.18 -6.02
C THR A 565 -16.43 -40.78 -4.54
N ARG A 566 -17.54 -40.13 -4.11
CA ARG A 566 -17.67 -39.63 -2.73
C ARG A 566 -17.53 -40.75 -1.70
N ALA A 567 -18.11 -41.91 -1.95
CA ALA A 567 -18.06 -43.07 -1.07
C ALA A 567 -16.61 -43.51 -0.79
N ASP A 568 -15.77 -43.57 -1.83
CA ASP A 568 -14.36 -43.92 -1.70
C ASP A 568 -13.56 -42.87 -0.96
N VAL A 569 -13.82 -41.58 -1.22
CA VAL A 569 -13.16 -40.48 -0.51
C VAL A 569 -13.48 -40.57 0.99
N LEU A 570 -14.76 -40.71 1.36
CA LEU A 570 -15.18 -40.81 2.76
C LEU A 570 -14.55 -42.02 3.45
N THR A 571 -14.54 -43.18 2.79
CA THR A 571 -13.91 -44.40 3.31
C THR A 571 -12.40 -44.21 3.51
N SER A 572 -11.72 -43.54 2.57
CA SER A 572 -10.29 -43.26 2.69
C SER A 572 -9.99 -42.23 3.79
N LEU A 573 -10.84 -41.22 3.97
CA LEU A 573 -10.72 -40.24 5.05
C LEU A 573 -10.88 -40.90 6.43
N ALA A 574 -11.88 -41.76 6.59
CA ALA A 574 -12.14 -42.49 7.84
C ALA A 574 -11.00 -43.44 8.25
N SER A 575 -10.23 -43.94 7.30
CA SER A 575 -9.17 -44.94 7.52
C SER A 575 -7.75 -44.37 7.59
N ALA A 576 -7.46 -43.27 6.90
CA ALA A 576 -6.11 -42.70 6.81
C ALA A 576 -5.58 -42.25 8.18
N SER A 577 -4.31 -42.59 8.49
CA SER A 577 -3.74 -42.42 9.83
C SER A 577 -3.77 -40.99 10.38
N PHE A 578 -3.69 -40.00 9.50
CA PHE A 578 -3.75 -38.58 9.82
C PHE A 578 -5.18 -38.10 10.07
N MET A 579 -6.13 -38.53 9.23
CA MET A 579 -7.52 -38.06 9.25
C MET A 579 -8.31 -38.76 10.36
N ARG A 580 -8.15 -40.08 10.53
CA ARG A 580 -8.87 -40.89 11.53
C ARG A 580 -8.72 -40.41 12.97
N ARG A 581 -7.70 -39.60 13.26
CA ARG A 581 -7.49 -38.92 14.56
C ARG A 581 -8.61 -37.95 14.91
N HIS A 582 -9.32 -37.43 13.91
CA HIS A 582 -10.49 -36.58 14.10
C HIS A 582 -11.77 -37.42 14.20
N SER A 583 -11.96 -38.37 13.27
CA SER A 583 -13.07 -39.31 13.29
C SER A 583 -12.86 -40.47 12.33
N THR A 584 -13.32 -41.65 12.72
CA THR A 584 -13.45 -42.84 11.86
C THR A 584 -14.84 -42.96 11.22
N SER A 585 -15.78 -42.06 11.55
CA SER A 585 -17.11 -42.04 10.95
C SER A 585 -17.08 -41.35 9.59
N THR A 586 -17.65 -41.98 8.57
CA THR A 586 -17.83 -41.37 7.24
C THR A 586 -18.82 -40.20 7.27
N GLU A 587 -19.83 -40.24 8.14
CA GLU A 587 -20.81 -39.17 8.32
C GLU A 587 -20.15 -37.87 8.80
N PHE A 588 -19.20 -37.97 9.75
CA PHE A 588 -18.43 -36.82 10.24
C PHE A 588 -17.70 -36.06 9.11
N TRP A 589 -17.24 -36.77 8.08
CA TRP A 589 -16.50 -36.19 6.96
C TRP A 589 -17.39 -35.60 5.87
N GLN A 590 -18.72 -35.80 5.90
CA GLN A 590 -19.60 -35.27 4.85
C GLN A 590 -19.58 -33.74 4.77
N PRO A 591 -19.71 -32.97 5.88
CA PRO A 591 -19.65 -31.51 5.82
C PRO A 591 -18.27 -30.99 5.40
N PHE A 592 -17.20 -31.70 5.78
CA PHE A 592 -15.84 -31.39 5.36
C PHE A 592 -15.70 -31.49 3.83
N CYS A 593 -16.18 -32.58 3.24
CA CYS A 593 -16.19 -32.74 1.79
C CYS A 593 -17.05 -31.67 1.10
N ALA A 594 -18.24 -31.40 1.63
CA ALA A 594 -19.13 -30.36 1.09
C ALA A 594 -18.46 -28.97 1.08
N ALA A 595 -17.74 -28.61 2.16
CA ALA A 595 -17.01 -27.34 2.23
C ALA A 595 -15.89 -27.22 1.19
N TYR A 596 -15.22 -28.31 0.85
CA TYR A 596 -14.21 -28.33 -0.22
C TYR A 596 -14.87 -28.30 -1.61
N ASP A 597 -15.95 -29.04 -1.80
CA ASP A 597 -16.63 -29.11 -3.10
C ASP A 597 -17.22 -27.77 -3.52
N ASP A 598 -17.80 -27.00 -2.59
CA ASP A 598 -18.26 -25.62 -2.81
C ASP A 598 -17.13 -24.71 -3.34
N ARG A 599 -15.93 -24.82 -2.78
CA ARG A 599 -14.75 -24.06 -3.21
C ARG A 599 -14.24 -24.52 -4.57
N LEU A 600 -14.23 -25.83 -4.84
CA LEU A 600 -13.84 -26.39 -6.13
C LEU A 600 -14.83 -25.99 -7.23
N GLN A 601 -16.13 -25.95 -6.91
CA GLN A 601 -17.16 -25.45 -7.81
C GLN A 601 -16.97 -23.96 -8.10
N THR A 602 -16.74 -23.14 -7.06
CA THR A 602 -16.44 -21.72 -7.24
C THR A 602 -15.19 -21.51 -8.11
N LEU A 603 -14.14 -22.34 -7.94
CA LEU A 603 -12.95 -22.31 -8.81
C LEU A 603 -13.33 -22.66 -10.26
N ALA A 604 -14.13 -23.69 -10.49
CA ALA A 604 -14.58 -24.08 -11.84
C ALA A 604 -15.40 -22.97 -12.53
N GLU A 605 -16.19 -22.21 -11.76
CA GLU A 605 -17.03 -21.11 -12.25
C GLU A 605 -16.29 -19.74 -12.28
N SER A 606 -15.05 -19.70 -11.81
CA SER A 606 -14.29 -18.45 -11.60
C SER A 606 -13.81 -17.75 -12.88
N GLY A 607 -13.87 -18.44 -14.01
CA GLY A 607 -13.22 -18.03 -15.26
C GLY A 607 -11.72 -18.35 -15.33
N ALA A 608 -11.14 -19.04 -14.33
CA ALA A 608 -9.81 -19.62 -14.45
C ALA A 608 -9.80 -20.77 -15.47
N GLN A 609 -8.62 -21.09 -16.02
CA GLN A 609 -8.48 -22.30 -16.84
C GLN A 609 -8.55 -23.53 -15.94
N VAL A 610 -9.67 -24.25 -15.98
CA VAL A 610 -9.90 -25.43 -15.14
C VAL A 610 -10.14 -26.65 -16.03
N LEU A 611 -9.37 -27.71 -15.79
CA LEU A 611 -9.57 -29.05 -16.30
C LEU A 611 -10.03 -29.95 -15.15
N THR A 612 -10.72 -31.05 -15.48
CA THR A 612 -11.15 -32.04 -14.50
C THR A 612 -10.59 -33.41 -14.88
N ALA A 613 -10.14 -34.16 -13.88
CA ALA A 613 -9.71 -35.55 -14.04
C ALA A 613 -10.48 -36.45 -13.09
N ASP A 614 -11.01 -37.56 -13.60
CA ASP A 614 -11.59 -38.63 -12.79
C ASP A 614 -10.48 -39.64 -12.45
N ALA A 615 -10.14 -39.73 -11.17
CA ALA A 615 -9.10 -40.62 -10.68
C ALA A 615 -9.45 -42.11 -10.91
N ASP A 616 -10.72 -42.49 -10.83
CA ASP A 616 -11.14 -43.87 -11.03
C ASP A 616 -11.08 -44.24 -12.51
N ALA A 617 -11.37 -43.31 -13.42
CA ALA A 617 -11.17 -43.50 -14.86
C ALA A 617 -9.68 -43.65 -15.23
N ILE A 618 -8.82 -42.78 -14.69
CA ILE A 618 -7.36 -42.86 -14.88
C ILE A 618 -6.82 -44.18 -14.33
N ALA A 619 -7.31 -44.65 -13.18
CA ALA A 619 -6.92 -45.93 -12.62
C ALA A 619 -7.30 -47.13 -13.52
N ARG A 620 -8.32 -46.98 -14.38
CA ARG A 620 -8.71 -47.96 -15.41
C ARG A 620 -7.97 -47.78 -16.74
N GLY A 621 -7.06 -46.81 -16.84
CA GLY A 621 -6.26 -46.55 -18.03
C GLY A 621 -6.87 -45.57 -19.03
N ASP A 622 -7.91 -44.83 -18.65
CA ASP A 622 -8.39 -43.69 -19.45
C ASP A 622 -7.56 -42.44 -19.11
N PHE A 623 -6.69 -42.04 -20.05
CA PHE A 623 -5.78 -40.91 -19.87
C PHE A 623 -6.22 -39.64 -20.61
N THR A 624 -7.45 -39.57 -21.11
CA THR A 624 -7.97 -38.41 -21.87
C THR A 624 -7.75 -37.09 -21.12
N ALA A 625 -7.98 -37.06 -19.80
CA ALA A 625 -7.77 -35.87 -18.99
C ALA A 625 -6.28 -35.48 -18.84
N LEU A 626 -5.37 -36.47 -18.84
CA LEU A 626 -3.93 -36.23 -18.78
C LEU A 626 -3.41 -35.70 -20.12
N GLU A 627 -3.91 -36.22 -21.24
CA GLU A 627 -3.63 -35.72 -22.59
C GLU A 627 -4.00 -34.24 -22.72
N ALA A 628 -5.24 -33.90 -22.33
CA ALA A 628 -5.72 -32.52 -22.33
C ALA A 628 -4.87 -31.61 -21.43
N THR A 629 -4.42 -32.12 -20.26
CA THR A 629 -3.55 -31.38 -19.34
C THR A 629 -2.15 -31.16 -19.94
N CYS A 630 -1.56 -32.18 -20.58
CA CYS A 630 -0.26 -32.04 -21.24
C CYS A 630 -0.34 -31.03 -22.38
N ALA A 631 -1.38 -31.10 -23.22
CA ALA A 631 -1.61 -30.16 -24.29
C ALA A 631 -1.73 -28.71 -23.78
N ALA A 632 -2.48 -28.49 -22.68
CA ALA A 632 -2.60 -27.18 -22.04
C ALA A 632 -1.27 -26.59 -21.55
N LEU A 633 -0.29 -27.44 -21.22
CA LEU A 633 1.03 -27.04 -20.73
C LEU A 633 2.09 -26.98 -21.84
N GLY A 634 1.75 -27.41 -23.06
CA GLY A 634 2.68 -27.53 -24.18
C GLY A 634 3.60 -28.75 -24.07
N LEU A 635 3.18 -29.79 -23.35
CA LEU A 635 3.87 -31.06 -23.24
C LEU A 635 3.28 -32.07 -24.24
N THR A 636 4.13 -32.94 -24.78
CA THR A 636 3.70 -34.09 -25.57
C THR A 636 3.33 -35.23 -24.63
N PHE A 637 2.10 -35.74 -24.75
CA PHE A 637 1.67 -36.90 -23.98
C PHE A 637 2.33 -38.19 -24.49
N ASN A 638 2.80 -39.02 -23.55
CA ASN A 638 3.39 -40.33 -23.79
C ASN A 638 2.60 -41.39 -23.00
N ASP A 639 1.79 -42.16 -23.73
CA ASP A 639 0.94 -43.23 -23.18
C ASP A 639 1.77 -44.31 -22.48
N THR A 640 2.90 -44.72 -23.05
CA THR A 640 3.77 -45.73 -22.44
C THR A 640 4.29 -45.26 -21.08
N ALA A 641 4.79 -44.02 -21.00
CA ALA A 641 5.25 -43.44 -19.73
C ALA A 641 4.11 -43.32 -18.71
N ALA A 642 2.89 -42.97 -19.14
CA ALA A 642 1.72 -42.91 -18.27
C ALA A 642 1.32 -44.28 -17.73
N ARG A 643 1.32 -45.34 -18.57
CA ARG A 643 1.04 -46.72 -18.15
C ARG A 643 2.09 -47.23 -17.16
N THR A 644 3.36 -47.03 -17.46
CA THR A 644 4.47 -47.39 -16.55
C THR A 644 4.32 -46.66 -15.21
N ALA A 645 4.04 -45.36 -15.24
CA ALA A 645 3.82 -44.57 -14.03
C ALA A 645 2.49 -44.88 -13.32
N LEU A 646 1.54 -45.59 -13.93
CA LEU A 646 0.31 -46.03 -13.27
C LEU A 646 0.55 -47.29 -12.44
N LEU A 647 1.35 -48.22 -12.95
CA LEU A 647 1.74 -49.43 -12.25
C LEU A 647 2.36 -49.06 -10.89
N ARG A 648 1.97 -49.81 -9.85
CA ARG A 648 2.53 -49.66 -8.51
C ARG A 648 3.74 -50.58 -8.47
N ASP A 649 4.92 -50.02 -8.22
CA ASP A 649 6.07 -50.81 -7.77
C ASP A 649 5.74 -51.47 -6.42
#